data_AF-A0A1Q4ZX87-F1
#
_entry.id   AF-A0A1Q4ZX87-F1
#
_cell.length_a   1.000
_cell.length_b   1.000
_cell.length_c   1.000
_cell.angle_alpha   90.00
_cell.angle_beta   90.00
_cell.angle_gamma   90.00
#
_symmetry.space_group_name_H-M   'P 1'
#
loop_
_entity.id
_entity.type
_entity.pdbx_description
1 polymer ?
#
loop_
_entity_poly.entity_id
_entity_poly.type
_entity_poly.pdbx_seq_one_letter_code
_entity_poly.pdbx_strand_id
1 'polypeptide(L)'
;MRHARALLDELRLWKTVWQQVETFLDQIDGAAQKDDTHRRRMEGLLRAARAVEHERARDDASRALGDPVITALPANVYVVSTGRTEEVENAWDDAVRRWRLPGADEVELAVGLLHVTDEGKIPDDETVALMRPVAVIQQVTPVGAIETLRLPSYPGPPGATIAESLLPGFGPSVKDSGGRISLFSREDRLKATRGESGDASPVRSWSTLCRVRRAADRTQTSDEDQVKLSTSGTGAPWGGPDTALLQVQTLALAVAATPAGAPVPAAAASQLHAAVTAARAAVGSDSEDLVAAAQMVEDDGVSDPVLADLIARAGSVAATRLTAMSTIGEAAEHLLSAPLAADPRVRLRDAANALQGQALPEELCREPVEGLVLPVGSPLAPELDRVIAARVEYPDGTLRALRTLENGFVATWPAYRRWFILRYRAVLSPALASFRGSFLAGLSALVRGGFTGLDTAGLTIGAAGVAVGADQVDLEQPAGLVPALASALEAGQLGMVGGDRPAPVVILGVAGRLGQASLHISPLRLSTASPADAPGPAGTLQAGTPIDRFVPRAATARELRRGRSDDGPGHDAPAREALALYGRLGLVFGSDEVERLLQNLPAQSALGARLIPAPTPEPPPLYGTVPGNSTTLIVHGLPRAFWARPGQDGVPADAATAEPRLARPGELLLLRGTVKGDGGDGVTVPPPVVVQAPIEVDDVYALAGDALARIDTSRAAVLSTSPDALPAEPPASGAALVCGPDDPLTVILLRRSWAREPLLSGVRLVRGFAGFDAASLAARTLLPLDLVGAMLEPGRSVPDVPGVGRAQEFTAALDTLDAWTRHAQ
;
A
#
# COMPACT_ATOMS: atom_id res chain seq x y z
N MET A 1 -5.64 -38.71 -3.25
CA MET A 1 -5.43 -37.27 -3.51
C MET A 1 -6.23 -36.42 -2.54
N ARG A 2 -6.63 -37.00 -1.40
CA ARG A 2 -7.62 -36.45 -0.47
C ARG A 2 -7.11 -35.19 0.22
N HIS A 3 -5.85 -35.20 0.69
CA HIS A 3 -5.31 -34.06 1.43
C HIS A 3 -5.09 -32.84 0.53
N ALA A 4 -4.64 -33.07 -0.71
CA ALA A 4 -4.46 -32.00 -1.69
C ALA A 4 -5.82 -31.40 -2.13
N ARG A 5 -6.86 -32.22 -2.32
CA ARG A 5 -8.23 -31.75 -2.59
C ARG A 5 -8.77 -30.90 -1.45
N ALA A 6 -8.72 -31.43 -0.23
CA ALA A 6 -9.21 -30.73 0.96
C ALA A 6 -8.48 -29.39 1.16
N LEU A 7 -7.16 -29.35 0.94
CA LEU A 7 -6.41 -28.11 0.95
C LEU A 7 -6.89 -27.17 -0.16
N LEU A 8 -6.98 -27.63 -1.42
CA LEU A 8 -7.38 -26.79 -2.54
C LEU A 8 -8.78 -26.16 -2.34
N ASP A 9 -9.73 -26.93 -1.84
CA ASP A 9 -11.09 -26.44 -1.56
C ASP A 9 -11.08 -25.39 -0.44
N GLU A 10 -10.27 -25.60 0.61
CA GLU A 10 -10.09 -24.61 1.67
C GLU A 10 -9.39 -23.34 1.13
N LEU A 11 -8.32 -23.46 0.34
CA LEU A 11 -7.65 -22.32 -0.31
C LEU A 11 -8.63 -21.51 -1.19
N ARG A 12 -9.52 -22.18 -1.92
CA ARG A 12 -10.55 -21.52 -2.74
C ARG A 12 -11.55 -20.75 -1.89
N LEU A 13 -12.01 -21.35 -0.79
CA LEU A 13 -12.92 -20.68 0.13
C LEU A 13 -12.27 -19.44 0.74
N TRP A 14 -11.03 -19.57 1.22
CA TRP A 14 -10.24 -18.46 1.75
C TRP A 14 -10.07 -17.33 0.74
N LYS A 15 -9.65 -17.68 -0.49
CA LYS A 15 -9.54 -16.71 -1.58
C LYS A 15 -10.88 -16.01 -1.85
N THR A 16 -11.99 -16.74 -1.87
CA THR A 16 -13.32 -16.16 -2.13
C THR A 16 -13.71 -15.15 -1.06
N VAL A 17 -13.50 -15.48 0.22
CA VAL A 17 -13.78 -14.55 1.34
C VAL A 17 -12.84 -13.35 1.31
N TRP A 18 -11.57 -13.55 0.99
CA TRP A 18 -10.62 -12.44 0.84
C TRP A 18 -10.99 -11.52 -0.34
N GLN A 19 -11.44 -12.08 -1.46
CA GLN A 19 -11.92 -11.30 -2.61
C GLN A 19 -13.16 -10.47 -2.26
N GLN A 20 -14.02 -10.92 -1.35
CA GLN A 20 -15.14 -10.11 -0.86
C GLN A 20 -14.65 -8.90 -0.05
N VAL A 21 -13.60 -9.07 0.76
CA VAL A 21 -12.94 -7.96 1.48
C VAL A 21 -12.33 -6.97 0.49
N GLU A 22 -11.55 -7.45 -0.49
CA GLU A 22 -10.96 -6.61 -1.54
C GLU A 22 -12.04 -5.86 -2.33
N THR A 23 -13.10 -6.55 -2.76
CA THR A 23 -14.23 -5.93 -3.47
C THR A 23 -14.91 -4.85 -2.63
N PHE A 24 -15.02 -5.03 -1.31
CA PHE A 24 -15.59 -4.02 -0.42
C PHE A 24 -14.67 -2.80 -0.35
N LEU A 25 -13.36 -3.00 -0.19
CA LEU A 25 -12.38 -1.91 -0.17
C LEU A 25 -12.36 -1.15 -1.51
N ASP A 26 -12.40 -1.85 -2.64
CA ASP A 26 -12.50 -1.25 -3.97
C ASP A 26 -13.78 -0.39 -4.13
N GLN A 27 -14.89 -0.82 -3.52
CA GLN A 27 -16.13 -0.02 -3.51
C GLN A 27 -15.99 1.25 -2.67
N ILE A 28 -15.27 1.19 -1.54
CA ILE A 28 -14.96 2.37 -0.72
C ILE A 28 -14.09 3.33 -1.51
N ASP A 29 -13.01 2.85 -2.13
CA ASP A 29 -12.11 3.68 -2.95
C ASP A 29 -12.85 4.31 -4.12
N GLY A 30 -13.71 3.53 -4.81
CA GLY A 30 -14.56 4.03 -5.88
C GLY A 30 -15.57 5.08 -5.40
N ALA A 31 -16.12 4.94 -4.20
CA ALA A 31 -17.01 5.94 -3.60
C ALA A 31 -16.24 7.21 -3.16
N ALA A 32 -15.02 7.05 -2.65
CA ALA A 32 -14.14 8.16 -2.26
C ALA A 32 -13.75 9.00 -3.49
N GLN A 33 -13.36 8.33 -4.59
CA GLN A 33 -13.08 9.01 -5.86
C GLN A 33 -14.29 9.77 -6.40
N LYS A 34 -15.50 9.19 -6.27
CA LYS A 34 -16.74 9.87 -6.68
C LYS A 34 -17.06 11.08 -5.80
N ASP A 35 -16.83 11.01 -4.49
CA ASP A 35 -17.06 12.16 -3.60
C ASP A 35 -15.98 13.26 -3.76
N ASP A 36 -14.77 12.93 -4.22
CA ASP A 36 -13.64 13.87 -4.24
C ASP A 36 -13.93 15.15 -5.02
N THR A 37 -14.51 15.06 -6.22
CA THR A 37 -14.91 16.23 -7.02
C THR A 37 -15.94 17.09 -6.27
N HIS A 38 -16.92 16.47 -5.62
CA HIS A 38 -17.94 17.18 -4.85
C HIS A 38 -17.36 17.83 -3.59
N ARG A 39 -16.42 17.14 -2.92
CA ARG A 39 -15.67 17.63 -1.77
C ARG A 39 -14.83 18.86 -2.14
N ARG A 40 -14.04 18.79 -3.22
CA ARG A 40 -13.21 19.89 -3.71
C ARG A 40 -14.04 21.09 -4.13
N ARG A 41 -15.14 20.88 -4.87
CA ARG A 41 -16.09 21.94 -5.24
C ARG A 41 -16.69 22.63 -4.02
N MET A 42 -17.12 21.85 -3.02
CA MET A 42 -17.63 22.40 -1.75
C MET A 42 -16.56 23.20 -1.01
N GLU A 43 -15.33 22.69 -0.95
CA GLU A 43 -14.20 23.36 -0.30
C GLU A 43 -13.90 24.70 -0.96
N GLY A 44 -13.84 24.76 -2.29
CA GLY A 44 -13.66 25.99 -3.04
C GLY A 44 -14.75 27.02 -2.77
N LEU A 45 -16.03 26.59 -2.79
CA LEU A 45 -17.16 27.47 -2.49
C LEU A 45 -17.16 27.96 -1.03
N LEU A 46 -16.77 27.13 -0.06
CA LEU A 46 -16.64 27.52 1.34
C LEU A 46 -15.50 28.53 1.57
N ARG A 47 -14.37 28.38 0.87
CA ARG A 47 -13.26 29.36 0.87
C ARG A 47 -13.70 30.71 0.31
N ALA A 48 -14.40 30.71 -0.83
CA ALA A 48 -14.97 31.94 -1.39
C ALA A 48 -15.98 32.58 -0.42
N ALA A 49 -16.88 31.79 0.17
CA ALA A 49 -17.85 32.27 1.14
C ALA A 49 -17.16 32.88 2.38
N ARG A 50 -16.05 32.29 2.83
CA ARG A 50 -15.29 32.81 3.98
C ARG A 50 -14.75 34.21 3.72
N ALA A 51 -14.12 34.41 2.57
CA ALA A 51 -13.61 35.73 2.17
C ALA A 51 -14.73 36.76 2.00
N VAL A 52 -15.90 36.37 1.46
CA VAL A 52 -17.09 37.24 1.36
C VAL A 52 -17.62 37.64 2.74
N GLU A 53 -17.68 36.70 3.68
CA GLU A 53 -18.16 36.97 5.03
C GLU A 53 -17.17 37.79 5.86
N HIS A 54 -15.86 37.59 5.66
CA HIS A 54 -14.84 38.50 6.18
C HIS A 54 -15.01 39.91 5.61
N GLU A 55 -15.28 40.08 4.31
CA GLU A 55 -15.56 41.41 3.74
C GLU A 55 -16.82 42.05 4.33
N ARG A 56 -17.90 41.29 4.51
CA ARG A 56 -19.14 41.81 5.13
C ARG A 56 -18.96 42.21 6.59
N ALA A 57 -18.16 41.43 7.32
CA ALA A 57 -17.80 41.74 8.70
C ALA A 57 -16.99 43.03 8.82
N ARG A 58 -16.22 43.40 7.79
CA ARG A 58 -15.47 44.66 7.72
C ARG A 58 -16.40 45.87 7.68
N ASP A 59 -17.47 45.78 6.89
CA ASP A 59 -18.46 46.85 6.73
C ASP A 59 -19.28 47.12 8.00
N ASP A 60 -19.61 46.06 8.77
CA ASP A 60 -20.46 46.16 9.95
C ASP A 60 -20.32 44.89 10.83
N ALA A 61 -19.63 45.03 11.97
CA ALA A 61 -19.39 43.92 12.90
C ALA A 61 -20.67 43.31 13.50
N SER A 62 -21.82 44.02 13.48
CA SER A 62 -23.12 43.48 13.89
C SER A 62 -23.69 42.44 12.91
N ARG A 63 -23.02 42.25 11.75
CA ARG A 63 -23.38 41.28 10.70
C ARG A 63 -22.62 39.96 10.79
N ALA A 64 -21.81 39.77 11.83
CA ALA A 64 -21.12 38.51 12.11
C ALA A 64 -22.10 37.32 12.25
N LEU A 65 -21.61 36.10 12.05
CA LEU A 65 -22.36 34.91 12.43
C LEU A 65 -22.35 34.77 13.97
N GLY A 66 -23.43 34.27 14.55
CA GLY A 66 -23.41 33.78 15.94
C GLY A 66 -22.53 32.54 16.08
N ASP A 67 -22.31 32.05 17.30
CA ASP A 67 -21.45 30.89 17.55
C ASP A 67 -21.80 29.66 16.66
N PRO A 68 -20.79 28.89 16.22
CA PRO A 68 -20.99 27.67 15.46
C PRO A 68 -21.69 26.61 16.32
N VAL A 69 -22.44 25.76 15.61
CA VAL A 69 -23.20 24.65 16.20
C VAL A 69 -22.28 23.69 16.95
N ILE A 70 -21.05 23.52 16.46
CA ILE A 70 -20.01 22.75 17.14
C ILE A 70 -19.27 23.69 18.11
N THR A 71 -19.34 23.36 19.40
CA THR A 71 -18.79 24.20 20.47
C THR A 71 -17.36 23.85 20.86
N ALA A 72 -16.84 22.71 20.38
CA ALA A 72 -15.46 22.27 20.60
C ALA A 72 -14.97 21.36 19.44
N LEU A 73 -13.74 21.61 18.98
CA LEU A 73 -12.99 20.72 18.07
C LEU A 73 -11.87 19.99 18.83
N PRO A 74 -11.34 18.87 18.30
CA PRO A 74 -10.13 18.25 18.85
C PRO A 74 -8.98 19.26 18.94
N ALA A 75 -8.39 19.38 20.12
CA ALA A 75 -7.16 20.15 20.32
C ALA A 75 -5.94 19.53 19.60
N ASN A 76 -6.08 18.34 19.00
CA ASN A 76 -4.98 17.59 18.42
C ASN A 76 -5.35 16.89 17.10
N VAL A 77 -4.48 16.97 16.09
CA VAL A 77 -4.60 16.32 14.78
C VAL A 77 -3.37 15.44 14.52
N TYR A 78 -3.53 14.28 13.91
CA TYR A 78 -2.42 13.42 13.51
C TYR A 78 -2.07 13.78 12.09
N VAL A 79 -0.81 14.12 11.93
CA VAL A 79 -0.26 14.57 10.67
C VAL A 79 0.38 13.35 10.01
N VAL A 80 -0.24 12.90 8.92
CA VAL A 80 0.14 11.66 8.20
C VAL A 80 1.58 11.71 7.70
N SER A 81 2.06 12.89 7.30
CA SER A 81 3.43 13.09 6.83
C SER A 81 4.49 12.96 7.94
N THR A 82 4.12 13.19 9.20
CA THR A 82 5.04 13.16 10.34
C THR A 82 4.81 11.96 11.27
N GLY A 83 3.71 11.21 11.08
CA GLY A 83 3.35 10.04 11.88
C GLY A 83 2.95 10.38 13.33
N ARG A 84 2.73 11.67 13.65
CA ARG A 84 2.53 12.14 15.03
C ARG A 84 1.21 12.87 15.21
N THR A 85 0.67 12.77 16.43
CA THR A 85 -0.40 13.64 16.91
C THR A 85 0.21 14.98 17.31
N GLU A 86 -0.14 16.02 16.58
CA GLU A 86 0.27 17.40 16.76
C GLU A 86 -0.88 18.22 17.35
N GLU A 87 -0.55 19.16 18.23
CA GLU A 87 -1.53 20.10 18.79
C GLU A 87 -1.95 21.07 17.68
N VAL A 88 -3.26 21.30 17.55
CA VAL A 88 -3.77 22.25 16.56
C VAL A 88 -3.54 23.65 17.13
N GLU A 89 -2.56 24.36 16.59
CA GLU A 89 -2.31 25.77 16.92
C GLU A 89 -3.61 26.57 16.65
N ASN A 90 -4.08 27.32 17.65
CA ASN A 90 -5.37 28.04 17.64
C ASN A 90 -6.61 27.13 17.49
N ALA A 91 -6.62 25.94 18.11
CA ALA A 91 -7.81 25.11 18.25
C ALA A 91 -8.93 25.87 18.99
N TRP A 92 -9.76 26.57 18.23
CA TRP A 92 -11.00 27.17 18.73
C TRP A 92 -10.84 28.37 19.67
N ASP A 93 -10.05 29.37 19.27
CA ASP A 93 -10.11 30.68 19.94
C ASP A 93 -11.54 31.23 19.86
N ASP A 94 -12.16 31.49 21.03
CA ASP A 94 -13.52 32.03 21.16
C ASP A 94 -13.68 33.34 20.37
N ALA A 95 -12.60 34.11 20.18
CA ALA A 95 -12.61 35.33 19.39
C ALA A 95 -12.75 35.10 17.88
N VAL A 96 -12.34 33.92 17.38
CA VAL A 96 -12.40 33.50 15.96
C VAL A 96 -13.67 32.69 15.67
N ARG A 97 -14.23 32.06 16.70
CA ARG A 97 -15.36 31.13 16.63
C ARG A 97 -16.62 31.72 15.97
N ARG A 98 -17.00 32.95 16.32
CA ARG A 98 -18.16 33.67 15.73
C ARG A 98 -18.02 33.92 14.23
N TRP A 99 -16.81 33.85 13.70
CA TRP A 99 -16.52 34.15 12.29
C TRP A 99 -16.45 32.91 11.41
N ARG A 100 -16.59 31.70 11.98
CA ARG A 100 -16.53 30.45 11.23
C ARG A 100 -17.84 30.18 10.50
N LEU A 101 -17.78 29.87 9.21
CA LEU A 101 -18.92 29.37 8.44
C LEU A 101 -19.30 27.93 8.81
N PRO A 102 -20.59 27.54 8.74
CA PRO A 102 -20.94 26.12 8.65
C PRO A 102 -20.17 25.49 7.48
N GLY A 103 -19.59 24.32 7.66
CA GLY A 103 -18.61 23.79 6.69
C GLY A 103 -18.62 22.27 6.60
N ALA A 104 -17.44 21.71 6.33
CA ALA A 104 -17.27 20.27 6.15
C ALA A 104 -17.77 19.45 7.35
N ASP A 105 -17.64 19.98 8.56
CA ASP A 105 -17.99 19.28 9.80
C ASP A 105 -19.50 19.09 9.92
N GLU A 106 -20.27 20.14 9.68
CA GLU A 106 -21.73 20.10 9.69
C GLU A 106 -22.27 19.16 8.59
N VAL A 107 -21.56 19.06 7.47
CA VAL A 107 -21.85 18.12 6.38
C VAL A 107 -21.54 16.66 6.77
N GLU A 108 -20.44 16.41 7.47
CA GLU A 108 -20.11 15.09 8.03
C GLU A 108 -21.11 14.67 9.13
N LEU A 109 -21.54 15.61 9.98
CA LEU A 109 -22.60 15.39 10.96
C LEU A 109 -23.94 15.06 10.31
N ALA A 110 -24.20 15.61 9.12
CA ALA A 110 -25.44 15.38 8.38
C ALA A 110 -25.53 13.97 7.76
N VAL A 111 -24.40 13.30 7.53
CA VAL A 111 -24.32 11.92 7.01
C VAL A 111 -24.05 10.88 8.10
N GLY A 112 -23.97 11.28 9.37
CA GLY A 112 -23.78 10.37 10.51
C GLY A 112 -24.84 9.27 10.60
N LEU A 113 -24.44 8.08 11.06
CA LEU A 113 -25.31 6.91 11.12
C LEU A 113 -26.38 6.97 12.23
N LEU A 114 -27.51 6.33 11.95
CA LEU A 114 -28.49 5.90 12.95
C LEU A 114 -28.07 4.53 13.48
N HIS A 115 -27.99 4.38 14.81
CA HIS A 115 -27.74 3.07 15.41
C HIS A 115 -28.96 2.17 15.15
N VAL A 116 -28.73 0.98 14.59
CA VAL A 116 -29.76 -0.05 14.40
C VAL A 116 -29.46 -1.20 15.37
N THR A 117 -30.48 -1.80 15.99
CA THR A 117 -30.33 -2.98 16.85
C THR A 117 -29.94 -4.21 16.04
N ASP A 118 -29.52 -5.26 16.74
CA ASP A 118 -29.20 -6.58 16.18
C ASP A 118 -30.37 -7.22 15.38
N GLU A 119 -31.60 -6.71 15.55
CA GLU A 119 -32.81 -7.14 14.85
C GLU A 119 -33.10 -6.32 13.57
N GLY A 120 -32.22 -5.39 13.19
CA GLY A 120 -32.46 -4.48 12.07
C GLY A 120 -33.50 -3.40 12.35
N LYS A 121 -33.90 -3.23 13.62
CA LYS A 121 -34.84 -2.19 14.07
C LYS A 121 -34.07 -1.04 14.69
N ILE A 122 -34.53 0.18 14.51
CA ILE A 122 -33.91 1.33 15.16
C ILE A 122 -34.45 1.36 16.62
N PRO A 123 -33.59 1.26 17.67
CA PRO A 123 -34.05 1.21 19.07
C PRO A 123 -34.71 2.54 19.48
N ASP A 124 -35.60 2.55 20.47
CA ASP A 124 -36.31 3.79 20.90
C ASP A 124 -35.43 4.74 21.76
N ASP A 125 -34.27 4.26 22.22
CA ASP A 125 -33.30 4.91 23.10
C ASP A 125 -31.97 5.29 22.37
N GLU A 126 -32.11 5.82 21.15
CA GLU A 126 -31.03 6.13 20.18
C GLU A 126 -29.93 7.09 20.68
N THR A 127 -28.85 6.54 21.21
CA THR A 127 -27.68 6.20 20.37
C THR A 127 -27.29 6.98 19.11
N VAL A 128 -27.48 8.27 18.84
CA VAL A 128 -26.72 8.85 17.70
C VAL A 128 -25.24 8.87 18.09
N ALA A 129 -24.51 7.84 17.66
CA ALA A 129 -23.07 7.89 17.67
C ALA A 129 -22.68 8.87 16.56
N LEU A 130 -22.35 10.12 16.95
CA LEU A 130 -21.24 10.79 16.28
C LEU A 130 -20.17 9.73 16.11
N MET A 131 -19.63 9.52 14.91
CA MET A 131 -18.65 8.47 14.65
C MET A 131 -17.72 8.40 15.86
N ARG A 132 -17.97 7.42 16.75
CA ARG A 132 -17.01 7.16 17.82
C ARG A 132 -15.81 6.78 17.01
N PRO A 133 -14.63 7.38 17.28
CA PRO A 133 -13.44 6.99 16.56
C PRO A 133 -13.44 5.47 16.52
N VAL A 134 -13.59 4.92 15.33
CA VAL A 134 -13.04 3.60 15.06
C VAL A 134 -11.57 3.92 15.05
N ALA A 135 -11.00 3.90 16.24
CA ALA A 135 -9.66 3.42 16.34
C ALA A 135 -9.64 2.13 15.49
N VAL A 136 -8.68 2.05 14.56
CA VAL A 136 -7.66 0.99 14.55
C VAL A 136 -7.42 0.42 13.14
N ILE A 137 -6.24 0.70 12.57
CA ILE A 137 -5.15 -0.30 12.66
C ILE A 137 -3.96 0.36 13.33
N GLN A 138 -3.46 -0.37 14.32
CA GLN A 138 -2.39 -0.01 15.22
C GLN A 138 -1.08 -0.57 14.67
N GLN A 139 -0.12 0.28 14.31
CA GLN A 139 1.25 -0.17 14.04
C GLN A 139 2.01 -0.24 15.36
N VAL A 140 2.25 -1.46 15.86
CA VAL A 140 3.06 -1.69 17.05
C VAL A 140 4.53 -1.42 16.71
N THR A 141 5.05 -0.28 17.15
CA THR A 141 6.47 0.05 17.22
C THR A 141 7.26 -1.02 18.00
N PRO A 142 8.59 -1.11 17.82
CA PRO A 142 9.42 -2.17 18.42
C PRO A 142 9.38 -2.30 19.95
N VAL A 143 8.79 -1.31 20.65
CA VAL A 143 8.65 -1.26 22.12
C VAL A 143 7.20 -1.49 22.59
N GLY A 144 6.27 -1.82 21.68
CA GLY A 144 4.88 -2.11 22.01
C GLY A 144 3.87 -0.96 21.85
N ALA A 145 4.29 0.24 21.41
CA ALA A 145 3.39 1.39 21.24
C ALA A 145 2.86 1.49 19.80
N ILE A 146 1.73 2.15 19.60
CA ILE A 146 0.82 1.95 18.45
C ILE A 146 0.68 3.23 17.58
N GLU A 147 0.85 3.17 16.25
CA GLU A 147 0.66 4.29 15.28
C GLU A 147 -0.51 4.06 14.26
N THR A 148 -1.09 5.12 13.65
CA THR A 148 -2.38 5.06 12.90
C THR A 148 -2.48 6.08 11.74
N LEU A 149 -2.82 5.68 10.50
CA LEU A 149 -3.11 6.55 9.33
C LEU A 149 -4.58 7.04 9.27
N ARG A 150 -4.85 8.26 8.74
CA ARG A 150 -6.11 9.03 8.94
C ARG A 150 -6.93 9.40 7.69
N LEU A 151 -8.26 9.49 7.88
CA LEU A 151 -9.28 10.28 7.16
C LEU A 151 -9.89 11.33 8.14
N PRO A 152 -10.57 12.41 7.66
CA PRO A 152 -10.81 13.62 8.45
C PRO A 152 -11.70 13.41 9.68
N SER A 153 -11.44 14.25 10.68
CA SER A 153 -11.52 13.97 12.10
C SER A 153 -12.54 14.84 12.84
N TYR A 154 -13.33 14.23 13.74
CA TYR A 154 -13.82 14.92 14.95
C TYR A 154 -13.86 14.00 16.18
N PRO A 155 -12.84 14.05 17.07
CA PRO A 155 -12.99 13.70 18.48
C PRO A 155 -13.18 14.97 19.33
N GLY A 156 -14.38 15.18 19.84
CA GLY A 156 -14.60 15.98 21.05
C GLY A 156 -14.55 15.09 22.30
N PRO A 157 -14.32 15.65 23.50
CA PRO A 157 -14.41 14.88 24.75
C PRO A 157 -15.82 14.29 24.93
N PRO A 158 -15.96 13.14 25.62
CA PRO A 158 -17.27 12.60 25.98
C PRO A 158 -18.05 13.66 26.79
N GLY A 159 -19.15 14.17 26.22
CA GLY A 159 -19.98 15.18 26.88
C GLY A 159 -19.84 16.61 26.35
N ALA A 160 -19.23 16.84 25.17
CA ALA A 160 -19.34 18.13 24.50
C ALA A 160 -20.82 18.49 24.25
N THR A 161 -21.30 19.54 24.92
CA THR A 161 -22.68 20.03 24.83
C THR A 161 -22.79 21.13 23.78
N ILE A 162 -23.79 21.02 22.90
CA ILE A 162 -24.26 22.13 22.07
C ILE A 162 -25.16 23.00 22.96
N ALA A 163 -24.98 24.32 22.92
CA ALA A 163 -25.85 25.23 23.65
C ALA A 163 -27.29 25.16 23.07
N GLU A 164 -28.25 24.68 23.87
CA GLU A 164 -29.69 24.59 23.52
C GLU A 164 -30.28 25.91 23.02
N SER A 165 -29.66 27.04 23.35
CA SER A 165 -30.12 28.40 23.03
C SER A 165 -29.92 28.83 21.58
N LEU A 166 -29.16 28.09 20.75
CA LEU A 166 -28.79 28.50 19.39
C LEU A 166 -29.70 27.94 18.28
N LEU A 167 -30.80 27.27 18.63
CA LEU A 167 -31.79 26.72 17.66
C LEU A 167 -33.19 27.38 17.75
N PRO A 168 -33.34 28.72 17.79
CA PRO A 168 -34.66 29.32 17.75
C PRO A 168 -35.24 29.19 16.33
N GLY A 169 -36.26 28.34 16.17
CA GLY A 169 -37.01 28.19 14.92
C GLY A 169 -37.06 26.78 14.34
N PHE A 170 -36.23 25.85 14.82
CA PHE A 170 -36.50 24.43 14.67
C PHE A 170 -37.53 24.07 15.73
N GLY A 171 -38.73 23.63 15.33
CA GLY A 171 -39.82 23.30 16.25
C GLY A 171 -39.48 22.21 17.28
N PRO A 172 -40.46 21.65 18.01
CA PRO A 172 -40.28 20.65 19.08
C PRO A 172 -39.33 19.46 18.79
N SER A 173 -39.00 19.24 17.51
CA SER A 173 -38.16 18.16 16.96
C SER A 173 -36.76 17.98 17.56
N VAL A 174 -36.16 18.98 18.23
CA VAL A 174 -34.90 18.80 18.96
C VAL A 174 -35.16 18.21 20.36
N LYS A 175 -36.30 18.52 20.99
CA LYS A 175 -36.66 17.96 22.31
C LYS A 175 -36.99 16.46 22.22
N ASP A 176 -37.47 16.00 21.08
CA ASP A 176 -37.77 14.57 20.83
C ASP A 176 -36.54 13.72 20.45
N SER A 177 -35.34 14.33 20.44
CA SER A 177 -34.06 13.67 20.11
C SER A 177 -33.32 13.05 21.30
N GLY A 178 -33.92 13.02 22.50
CA GLY A 178 -33.42 12.24 23.64
C GLY A 178 -31.99 12.57 24.10
N GLY A 179 -31.46 13.75 23.78
CA GLY A 179 -30.16 14.24 24.26
C GLY A 179 -28.92 13.85 23.43
N ARG A 180 -29.06 13.48 22.14
CA ARG A 180 -27.92 13.07 21.27
C ARG A 180 -27.97 13.74 19.88
N ILE A 181 -26.79 14.20 19.40
CA ILE A 181 -26.65 15.24 18.37
C ILE A 181 -26.79 14.70 16.94
N SER A 182 -27.81 15.16 16.22
CA SER A 182 -27.92 15.14 14.75
C SER A 182 -28.63 16.41 14.27
N LEU A 183 -28.25 16.95 13.11
CA LEU A 183 -28.88 18.15 12.52
C LEU A 183 -30.32 17.92 12.01
N PHE A 184 -30.81 16.68 12.03
CA PHE A 184 -32.14 16.29 11.55
C PHE A 184 -33.04 15.74 12.66
N SER A 185 -34.36 15.85 12.50
CA SER A 185 -35.32 15.17 13.38
C SER A 185 -35.41 13.66 13.09
N ARG A 186 -35.89 12.87 14.07
CA ARG A 186 -36.18 11.43 13.91
C ARG A 186 -37.13 11.16 12.74
N GLU A 187 -38.16 11.98 12.62
CA GLU A 187 -39.26 11.81 11.65
C GLU A 187 -38.81 12.13 10.22
N ASP A 188 -37.99 13.17 10.02
CA ASP A 188 -37.48 13.55 8.70
C ASP A 188 -36.53 12.50 8.13
N ARG A 189 -35.66 11.92 8.98
CA ARG A 189 -34.75 10.85 8.57
C ARG A 189 -35.50 9.58 8.19
N LEU A 190 -36.54 9.21 8.95
CA LEU A 190 -37.38 8.03 8.67
C LEU A 190 -38.20 8.20 7.38
N LYS A 191 -38.81 9.37 7.18
CA LYS A 191 -39.58 9.69 5.96
C LYS A 191 -38.71 9.67 4.70
N ALA A 192 -37.51 10.25 4.78
CA ALA A 192 -36.52 10.18 3.70
C ALA A 192 -36.10 8.72 3.42
N THR A 193 -35.83 7.94 4.48
CA THR A 193 -35.44 6.52 4.39
C THR A 193 -36.51 5.63 3.74
N ARG A 194 -37.78 5.94 3.97
CA ARG A 194 -38.91 5.18 3.41
C ARG A 194 -39.38 5.68 2.04
N GLY A 195 -38.73 6.70 1.48
CA GLY A 195 -39.17 7.33 0.22
C GLY A 195 -40.54 8.03 0.34
N GLU A 196 -40.93 8.41 1.55
CA GLU A 196 -42.28 8.90 1.89
C GLU A 196 -42.46 10.42 1.73
N SER A 197 -41.46 11.17 1.23
CA SER A 197 -41.49 12.63 1.36
C SER A 197 -41.90 13.40 0.10
N GLY A 198 -43.00 14.17 0.23
CA GLY A 198 -43.18 15.43 -0.49
C GLY A 198 -42.38 16.61 0.10
N ASP A 199 -41.97 16.57 1.38
CA ASP A 199 -41.43 17.74 2.10
C ASP A 199 -40.41 17.42 3.23
N ALA A 200 -39.53 16.42 3.06
CA ALA A 200 -38.43 16.18 4.00
C ALA A 200 -37.31 17.22 3.83
N SER A 201 -37.55 18.46 4.28
CA SER A 201 -36.60 19.57 4.17
C SER A 201 -36.51 20.42 5.43
N PRO A 202 -35.59 20.09 6.34
CA PRO A 202 -34.97 21.16 7.12
C PRO A 202 -33.46 21.34 6.88
N VAL A 203 -32.72 20.33 6.42
CA VAL A 203 -31.28 20.50 6.09
C VAL A 203 -31.09 20.39 4.58
N ARG A 204 -31.64 21.36 3.85
CA ARG A 204 -31.40 21.47 2.40
C ARG A 204 -30.51 22.64 2.02
N SER A 205 -30.09 23.45 2.98
CA SER A 205 -29.39 24.68 2.65
C SER A 205 -28.46 25.16 3.75
N TRP A 206 -27.17 25.24 3.43
CA TRP A 206 -26.15 26.01 4.15
C TRP A 206 -26.61 27.44 4.42
N SER A 207 -27.35 28.05 3.48
CA SER A 207 -27.95 29.37 3.67
C SER A 207 -28.92 29.41 4.86
N THR A 208 -29.76 28.39 5.08
CA THR A 208 -30.63 28.31 6.28
C THR A 208 -29.83 28.14 7.59
N LEU A 209 -28.70 27.44 7.59
CA LEU A 209 -27.85 27.34 8.79
C LEU A 209 -27.19 28.68 9.14
N CYS A 210 -26.69 29.41 8.14
CA CYS A 210 -26.19 30.78 8.32
C CYS A 210 -27.30 31.72 8.83
N ARG A 211 -28.55 31.53 8.39
CA ARG A 211 -29.72 32.30 8.86
C ARG A 211 -29.94 32.19 10.35
N VAL A 212 -30.02 30.96 10.82
CA VAL A 212 -30.35 30.67 12.22
C VAL A 212 -29.25 31.21 13.12
N ARG A 213 -27.99 31.08 12.73
CA ARG A 213 -26.84 31.62 13.48
C ARG A 213 -26.84 33.15 13.60
N ARG A 214 -27.26 33.87 12.56
CA ARG A 214 -27.39 35.36 12.62
C ARG A 214 -28.60 35.81 13.45
N ALA A 215 -29.66 35.01 13.49
CA ALA A 215 -30.88 35.34 14.23
C ALA A 215 -30.73 35.08 15.74
N ALA A 216 -30.01 34.04 16.14
CA ALA A 216 -29.88 33.62 17.54
C ALA A 216 -29.24 34.70 18.45
N ASP A 217 -28.26 35.45 17.93
CA ASP A 217 -27.55 36.51 18.67
C ASP A 217 -28.43 37.77 18.87
N ARG A 218 -29.44 37.99 18.01
CA ARG A 218 -30.34 39.16 18.07
C ARG A 218 -31.49 38.99 19.05
N THR A 219 -31.83 37.76 19.43
CA THR A 219 -32.96 37.45 20.31
C THR A 219 -32.60 37.40 21.80
N GLN A 220 -31.31 37.41 22.16
CA GLN A 220 -30.86 37.38 23.56
C GLN A 220 -30.64 38.77 24.19
N THR A 221 -30.76 39.87 23.44
CA THR A 221 -30.72 41.22 24.01
C THR A 221 -32.10 41.64 24.52
N SER A 222 -32.51 41.10 25.67
CA SER A 222 -33.41 41.85 26.56
C SER A 222 -32.62 43.00 27.17
N ASP A 223 -33.22 44.19 27.22
CA ASP A 223 -32.62 45.50 27.57
C ASP A 223 -31.75 45.59 28.85
N GLU A 224 -31.70 44.55 29.69
CA GLU A 224 -30.89 44.53 30.93
C GLU A 224 -29.56 43.76 30.80
N ASP A 225 -29.41 42.89 29.79
CA ASP A 225 -28.17 42.17 29.46
C ASP A 225 -27.62 42.67 28.11
N GLN A 226 -27.49 44.01 27.98
CA GLN A 226 -26.36 44.50 27.21
C GLN A 226 -25.11 43.98 27.92
N VAL A 227 -24.65 42.80 27.50
CA VAL A 227 -23.26 42.39 27.69
C VAL A 227 -22.48 43.60 27.22
N LYS A 228 -21.96 44.36 28.19
CA LYS A 228 -20.98 45.38 27.95
C LYS A 228 -19.91 44.65 27.19
N LEU A 229 -19.90 44.83 25.87
CA LEU A 229 -18.75 44.55 25.03
C LEU A 229 -17.65 45.35 25.71
N SER A 230 -16.88 44.66 26.54
CA SER A 230 -15.68 45.21 27.12
C SER A 230 -14.83 45.53 25.90
N THR A 231 -14.80 46.81 25.54
CA THR A 231 -13.82 47.42 24.65
C THR A 231 -12.40 47.37 25.23
N SER A 232 -12.21 46.62 26.33
CA SER A 232 -10.94 46.42 27.04
C SER A 232 -10.27 45.06 26.77
N GLY A 233 -10.90 44.15 26.01
CA GLY A 233 -10.18 43.06 25.36
C GLY A 233 -9.64 43.59 24.03
N THR A 234 -8.35 43.40 23.77
CA THR A 234 -7.73 43.63 22.46
C THR A 234 -8.70 43.25 21.35
N GLY A 235 -8.91 44.16 20.39
CA GLY A 235 -9.94 44.06 19.37
C GLY A 235 -9.99 42.70 18.68
N ALA A 236 -11.06 42.45 17.93
CA ALA A 236 -11.17 41.28 17.04
C ALA A 236 -9.78 40.92 16.49
N PRO A 237 -9.36 39.63 16.49
CA PRO A 237 -8.02 39.26 16.01
C PRO A 237 -7.73 39.82 14.61
N TRP A 238 -8.79 40.13 13.88
CA TRP A 238 -8.85 41.00 12.71
C TRP A 238 -9.28 42.42 13.15
N GLY A 239 -8.35 43.26 13.63
CA GLY A 239 -8.64 44.68 13.84
C GLY A 239 -9.19 45.23 12.53
N GLY A 240 -10.41 45.80 12.55
CA GLY A 240 -11.25 46.06 11.36
C GLY A 240 -10.44 46.37 10.10
N PRO A 241 -10.32 45.43 9.15
CA PRO A 241 -9.41 45.57 8.01
C PRO A 241 -9.64 46.81 7.16
N ASP A 242 -10.85 47.38 7.14
CA ASP A 242 -11.10 48.67 6.48
C ASP A 242 -10.50 49.85 7.23
N THR A 243 -10.50 49.82 8.58
CA THR A 243 -9.74 50.79 9.35
C THR A 243 -8.24 50.61 9.13
N ALA A 244 -7.76 49.37 8.97
CA ALA A 244 -6.36 49.09 8.70
C ALA A 244 -5.94 49.49 7.27
N LEU A 245 -6.75 49.19 6.24
CA LEU A 245 -6.53 49.55 4.84
C LEU A 245 -6.64 51.07 4.65
N LEU A 246 -7.66 51.71 5.23
CA LEU A 246 -7.81 53.17 5.23
C LEU A 246 -6.68 53.84 6.01
N GLN A 247 -6.23 53.26 7.12
CA GLN A 247 -5.08 53.74 7.88
C GLN A 247 -3.78 53.60 7.08
N VAL A 248 -3.55 52.46 6.42
CA VAL A 248 -2.40 52.23 5.53
C VAL A 248 -2.44 53.24 4.38
N GLN A 249 -3.58 53.43 3.73
CA GLN A 249 -3.75 54.39 2.65
C GLN A 249 -3.50 55.83 3.13
N THR A 250 -4.11 56.22 4.25
CA THR A 250 -3.99 57.58 4.80
C THR A 250 -2.55 57.87 5.23
N LEU A 251 -1.89 56.91 5.89
CA LEU A 251 -0.49 57.04 6.30
C LEU A 251 0.45 57.04 5.08
N ALA A 252 0.21 56.20 4.07
CA ALA A 252 1.00 56.16 2.85
C ALA A 252 0.91 57.48 2.07
N LEU A 253 -0.30 58.04 1.92
CA LEU A 253 -0.53 59.34 1.28
C LEU A 253 0.08 60.49 2.09
N ALA A 254 -0.03 60.45 3.42
CA ALA A 254 0.58 61.45 4.30
C ALA A 254 2.12 61.44 4.21
N VAL A 255 2.73 60.25 4.21
CA VAL A 255 4.19 60.08 4.02
C VAL A 255 4.60 60.56 2.62
N ALA A 256 3.85 60.20 1.58
CA ALA A 256 4.12 60.62 0.20
C ALA A 256 3.90 62.11 -0.06
N ALA A 257 3.14 62.82 0.79
CA ALA A 257 2.92 64.26 0.72
C ALA A 257 4.04 65.09 1.38
N THR A 258 5.00 64.46 2.05
CA THR A 258 6.16 65.15 2.66
C THR A 258 6.92 65.95 1.60
N PRO A 259 7.22 67.25 1.82
CA PRO A 259 7.85 68.12 0.83
C PRO A 259 9.12 67.53 0.24
N ALA A 260 9.34 67.76 -1.06
CA ALA A 260 10.54 67.34 -1.76
C ALA A 260 11.79 67.92 -1.08
N GLY A 261 12.72 67.06 -0.65
CA GLY A 261 13.95 67.44 0.05
C GLY A 261 13.87 67.47 1.58
N ALA A 262 12.68 67.32 2.19
CA ALA A 262 12.54 67.15 3.64
C ALA A 262 12.59 65.66 4.04
N PRO A 263 13.31 65.26 5.10
CA PRO A 263 13.36 63.86 5.53
C PRO A 263 12.01 63.39 6.05
N VAL A 264 11.59 62.17 5.69
CA VAL A 264 10.40 61.54 6.29
C VAL A 264 10.68 61.26 7.76
N PRO A 265 9.78 61.63 8.70
CA PRO A 265 9.95 61.29 10.11
C PRO A 265 10.00 59.78 10.32
N ALA A 266 11.03 59.28 11.00
CA ALA A 266 11.20 57.84 11.27
C ALA A 266 9.98 57.22 11.98
N ALA A 267 9.32 57.98 12.86
CA ALA A 267 8.09 57.55 13.53
C ALA A 267 6.93 57.31 12.53
N ALA A 268 6.79 58.15 11.49
CA ALA A 268 5.74 58.01 10.49
C ALA A 268 6.00 56.82 9.55
N ALA A 269 7.25 56.61 9.13
CA ALA A 269 7.65 55.44 8.34
C ALA A 269 7.50 54.13 9.14
N SER A 270 7.84 54.15 10.43
CA SER A 270 7.70 53.01 11.34
C SER A 270 6.23 52.67 11.61
N GLN A 271 5.38 53.68 11.83
CA GLN A 271 3.93 53.52 11.97
C GLN A 271 3.28 52.97 10.68
N LEU A 272 3.70 53.46 9.51
CA LEU A 272 3.23 52.94 8.23
C LEU A 272 3.65 51.48 8.03
N HIS A 273 4.91 51.13 8.30
CA HIS A 273 5.41 49.77 8.18
C HIS A 273 4.66 48.81 9.12
N ALA A 274 4.43 49.21 10.38
CA ALA A 274 3.64 48.41 11.33
C ALA A 274 2.17 48.25 10.88
N ALA A 275 1.54 49.31 10.38
CA ALA A 275 0.17 49.27 9.87
C ALA A 275 0.03 48.34 8.64
N VAL A 276 1.00 48.37 7.72
CA VAL A 276 1.03 47.49 6.54
C VAL A 276 1.20 46.03 6.95
N THR A 277 2.11 45.73 7.88
CA THR A 277 2.34 44.36 8.36
C THR A 277 1.09 43.78 9.01
N ALA A 278 0.37 44.56 9.83
CA ALA A 278 -0.89 44.16 10.42
C ALA A 278 -2.01 43.95 9.37
N ALA A 279 -2.15 44.88 8.42
CA ALA A 279 -3.16 44.77 7.36
C ALA A 279 -2.90 43.60 6.39
N ARG A 280 -1.62 43.31 6.09
CA ARG A 280 -1.21 42.21 5.21
C ARG A 280 -1.52 40.84 5.84
N ALA A 281 -1.30 40.68 7.15
CA ALA A 281 -1.71 39.48 7.86
C ALA A 281 -3.24 39.29 7.81
N ALA A 282 -4.01 40.37 7.83
CA ALA A 282 -5.47 40.33 7.83
C ALA A 282 -6.12 40.07 6.45
N VAL A 283 -5.48 40.48 5.36
CA VAL A 283 -6.01 40.40 3.98
C VAL A 283 -5.36 39.30 3.14
N GLY A 284 -4.14 38.87 3.50
CA GLY A 284 -3.38 37.86 2.77
C GLY A 284 -4.09 36.52 2.68
N SER A 285 -4.68 36.04 3.78
CA SER A 285 -5.41 34.76 3.81
C SER A 285 -6.62 34.74 2.89
N ASP A 286 -7.34 35.85 2.77
CA ASP A 286 -8.56 35.94 1.95
C ASP A 286 -8.22 35.98 0.46
N SER A 287 -7.10 36.62 0.10
CA SER A 287 -6.59 36.61 -1.27
C SER A 287 -6.19 35.20 -1.69
N GLU A 288 -5.50 34.47 -0.81
CA GLU A 288 -5.12 33.07 -1.07
C GLU A 288 -6.35 32.16 -1.16
N ASP A 289 -7.32 32.31 -0.25
CA ASP A 289 -8.57 31.54 -0.26
C ASP A 289 -9.41 31.81 -1.52
N LEU A 290 -9.50 33.07 -2.00
CA LEU A 290 -10.25 33.40 -3.22
C LEU A 290 -9.56 32.90 -4.50
N VAL A 291 -8.23 32.96 -4.58
CA VAL A 291 -7.47 32.42 -5.72
C VAL A 291 -7.58 30.90 -5.76
N ALA A 292 -7.42 30.23 -4.61
CA ALA A 292 -7.61 28.79 -4.50
C ALA A 292 -9.05 28.38 -4.83
N ALA A 293 -10.04 29.14 -4.36
CA ALA A 293 -11.45 28.90 -4.67
C ALA A 293 -11.73 29.03 -6.17
N ALA A 294 -11.18 30.06 -6.84
CA ALA A 294 -11.34 30.25 -8.28
C ALA A 294 -10.81 29.04 -9.05
N GLN A 295 -9.61 28.57 -8.73
CA GLN A 295 -9.01 27.39 -9.36
C GLN A 295 -9.85 26.12 -9.13
N MET A 296 -10.28 25.86 -7.89
CA MET A 296 -11.09 24.67 -7.57
C MET A 296 -12.45 24.69 -8.30
N VAL A 297 -13.08 25.87 -8.38
CA VAL A 297 -14.36 26.06 -9.08
C VAL A 297 -14.21 25.94 -10.60
N GLU A 298 -13.08 26.39 -11.17
CA GLU A 298 -12.76 26.24 -12.58
C GLU A 298 -12.48 24.77 -12.95
N ASP A 299 -11.64 24.09 -12.17
CA ASP A 299 -11.26 22.69 -12.41
C ASP A 299 -12.46 21.73 -12.26
N ASP A 300 -13.22 21.88 -11.18
CA ASP A 300 -14.29 20.94 -10.83
C ASP A 300 -15.66 21.39 -11.37
N GLY A 301 -15.77 22.60 -11.91
CA GLY A 301 -16.97 23.21 -12.49
C GLY A 301 -18.02 23.63 -11.46
N VAL A 302 -18.84 24.62 -11.81
CA VAL A 302 -20.05 25.04 -11.07
C VAL A 302 -21.23 25.16 -12.03
N SER A 303 -22.44 25.07 -11.51
CA SER A 303 -23.65 25.10 -12.34
C SER A 303 -23.94 26.50 -12.89
N ASP A 304 -23.53 27.56 -12.19
CA ASP A 304 -23.59 28.94 -12.68
C ASP A 304 -22.22 29.40 -13.21
N PRO A 305 -22.03 29.56 -14.53
CA PRO A 305 -20.76 30.00 -15.11
C PRO A 305 -20.40 31.43 -14.69
N VAL A 306 -21.38 32.27 -14.33
CA VAL A 306 -21.14 33.64 -13.87
C VAL A 306 -20.48 33.65 -12.49
N LEU A 307 -20.72 32.62 -11.67
CA LEU A 307 -20.12 32.50 -10.34
C LEU A 307 -18.61 32.29 -10.41
N ALA A 308 -18.13 31.45 -11.32
CA ALA A 308 -16.70 31.20 -11.51
C ALA A 308 -15.97 32.49 -11.87
N ASP A 309 -16.50 33.26 -12.84
CA ASP A 309 -15.96 34.56 -13.24
C ASP A 309 -16.00 35.58 -12.11
N LEU A 310 -17.04 35.56 -11.26
CA LEU A 310 -17.13 36.45 -10.11
C LEU A 310 -16.09 36.12 -9.03
N ILE A 311 -15.87 34.84 -8.72
CA ILE A 311 -14.84 34.40 -7.76
C ILE A 311 -13.43 34.72 -8.31
N ALA A 312 -13.18 34.47 -9.59
CA ALA A 312 -11.91 34.81 -10.24
C ALA A 312 -11.61 36.32 -10.21
N ARG A 313 -12.62 37.16 -10.50
CA ARG A 313 -12.49 38.63 -10.38
C ARG A 313 -12.25 39.06 -8.94
N ALA A 314 -12.95 38.47 -7.97
CA ALA A 314 -12.72 38.73 -6.56
C ALA A 314 -11.30 38.37 -6.12
N GLY A 315 -10.77 37.23 -6.57
CA GLY A 315 -9.38 36.82 -6.37
C GLY A 315 -8.39 37.81 -6.99
N SER A 316 -8.65 38.29 -8.21
CA SER A 316 -7.81 39.31 -8.87
C SER A 316 -7.78 40.64 -8.12
N VAL A 317 -8.92 41.08 -7.58
CA VAL A 317 -9.01 42.29 -6.75
C VAL A 317 -8.23 42.12 -5.45
N ALA A 318 -8.41 40.98 -4.76
CA ALA A 318 -7.69 40.68 -3.52
C ALA A 318 -6.16 40.58 -3.74
N ALA A 319 -5.72 39.95 -4.83
CA ALA A 319 -4.31 39.86 -5.21
C ALA A 319 -3.71 41.23 -5.53
N THR A 320 -4.49 42.11 -6.17
CA THR A 320 -4.06 43.48 -6.46
C THR A 320 -3.92 44.31 -5.18
N ARG A 321 -4.87 44.19 -4.24
CA ARG A 321 -4.78 44.79 -2.90
C ARG A 321 -3.51 44.32 -2.16
N LEU A 322 -3.25 43.02 -2.15
CA LEU A 322 -2.07 42.43 -1.50
C LEU A 322 -0.76 42.92 -2.11
N THR A 323 -0.70 43.02 -3.44
CA THR A 323 0.47 43.55 -4.17
C THR A 323 0.72 45.02 -3.85
N ALA A 324 -0.34 45.84 -3.79
CA ALA A 324 -0.24 47.24 -3.39
C ALA A 324 0.27 47.38 -1.95
N MET A 325 -0.22 46.56 -1.01
CA MET A 325 0.26 46.54 0.37
C MET A 325 1.73 46.10 0.49
N SER A 326 2.17 45.08 -0.22
CA SER A 326 3.59 44.70 -0.28
C SER A 326 4.46 45.85 -0.80
N THR A 327 4.01 46.53 -1.86
CA THR A 327 4.71 47.69 -2.43
C THR A 327 4.82 48.84 -1.42
N ILE A 328 3.77 49.10 -0.64
CA ILE A 328 3.78 50.12 0.42
C ILE A 328 4.72 49.71 1.56
N GLY A 329 4.72 48.43 1.95
CA GLY A 329 5.61 47.90 3.00
C GLY A 329 7.08 48.02 2.65
N GLU A 330 7.47 47.62 1.43
CA GLU A 330 8.83 47.74 0.90
C GLU A 330 9.28 49.21 0.81
N ALA A 331 8.40 50.09 0.33
CA ALA A 331 8.69 51.51 0.24
C ALA A 331 8.82 52.17 1.63
N ALA A 332 8.03 51.75 2.61
CA ALA A 332 8.13 52.20 4.00
C ALA A 332 9.45 51.73 4.65
N GLU A 333 9.86 50.49 4.41
CA GLU A 333 11.15 49.94 4.89
C GLU A 333 12.34 50.67 4.28
N HIS A 334 12.30 50.95 2.97
CA HIS A 334 13.36 51.70 2.32
C HIS A 334 13.45 53.13 2.87
N LEU A 335 12.33 53.79 3.18
CA LEU A 335 12.31 55.11 3.82
C LEU A 335 12.81 55.12 5.27
N LEU A 336 12.72 54.00 6.00
CA LEU A 336 13.34 53.85 7.32
C LEU A 336 14.88 53.88 7.23
N SER A 337 15.44 53.32 6.16
CA SER A 337 16.89 53.28 5.92
C SER A 337 17.44 54.51 5.18
N ALA A 338 16.63 55.14 4.31
CA ALA A 338 17.02 56.26 3.44
C ALA A 338 15.89 57.32 3.37
N PRO A 339 15.74 58.20 4.38
CA PRO A 339 14.55 59.05 4.58
C PRO A 339 14.37 60.18 3.54
N LEU A 340 15.40 60.44 2.72
CA LEU A 340 15.41 61.48 1.68
C LEU A 340 15.15 60.94 0.27
N ALA A 341 14.98 59.62 0.09
CA ALA A 341 14.78 59.01 -1.23
C ALA A 341 13.43 59.43 -1.86
N ALA A 342 13.46 59.85 -3.13
CA ALA A 342 12.27 60.29 -3.86
C ALA A 342 11.49 59.13 -4.52
N ASP A 343 12.18 58.11 -5.02
CA ASP A 343 11.58 56.95 -5.70
C ASP A 343 10.57 56.19 -4.80
N PRO A 344 10.85 55.90 -3.50
CA PRO A 344 9.88 55.26 -2.62
C PRO A 344 8.61 56.10 -2.37
N ARG A 345 8.69 57.44 -2.41
CA ARG A 345 7.51 58.30 -2.20
C ARG A 345 6.56 58.28 -3.39
N VAL A 346 7.10 58.12 -4.60
CA VAL A 346 6.31 57.93 -5.83
C VAL A 346 5.62 56.57 -5.77
N ARG A 347 6.37 55.51 -5.45
CA ARG A 347 5.80 54.15 -5.29
C ARG A 347 4.73 54.08 -4.21
N LEU A 348 4.91 54.77 -3.07
CA LEU A 348 3.88 54.88 -2.02
C LEU A 348 2.60 55.53 -2.52
N ARG A 349 2.72 56.63 -3.28
CA ARG A 349 1.56 57.35 -3.82
C ARG A 349 0.81 56.50 -4.84
N ASP A 350 1.53 55.87 -5.76
CA ASP A 350 0.92 55.04 -6.81
C ASP A 350 0.25 53.80 -6.22
N ALA A 351 0.90 53.13 -5.25
CA ALA A 351 0.31 51.99 -4.55
C ALA A 351 -0.86 52.37 -3.64
N ALA A 352 -0.82 53.53 -2.97
CA ALA A 352 -1.95 54.02 -2.18
C ALA A 352 -3.16 54.43 -3.03
N ASN A 353 -2.91 54.98 -4.23
CA ASN A 353 -3.96 55.25 -5.21
C ASN A 353 -4.56 53.96 -5.78
N ALA A 354 -3.75 52.92 -5.99
CA ALA A 354 -4.22 51.61 -6.43
C ALA A 354 -5.15 50.94 -5.40
N LEU A 355 -5.00 51.23 -4.11
CA LEU A 355 -5.93 50.81 -3.06
C LEU A 355 -7.29 51.53 -3.12
N GLN A 356 -7.37 52.74 -3.70
CA GLN A 356 -8.52 53.66 -3.63
C GLN A 356 -9.76 53.27 -4.49
N GLY A 357 -9.78 52.11 -5.13
CA GLY A 357 -10.91 51.67 -5.97
C GLY A 357 -11.10 50.15 -6.04
N GLN A 358 -10.42 49.43 -5.16
CA GLN A 358 -10.44 47.97 -5.14
C GLN A 358 -11.51 47.54 -4.14
N ALA A 359 -12.76 47.39 -4.57
CA ALA A 359 -13.83 46.72 -3.82
C ALA A 359 -14.04 45.32 -4.40
N LEU A 360 -14.35 44.32 -3.57
CA LEU A 360 -14.83 43.04 -4.12
C LEU A 360 -16.09 43.29 -4.97
N PRO A 361 -16.34 42.48 -6.03
CA PRO A 361 -17.49 42.67 -6.90
C PRO A 361 -18.80 42.77 -6.09
N GLU A 362 -19.55 43.85 -6.27
CA GLU A 362 -20.77 44.10 -5.50
C GLU A 362 -21.81 42.99 -5.68
N GLU A 363 -21.80 42.30 -6.83
CA GLU A 363 -22.66 41.15 -7.13
C GLU A 363 -22.34 39.91 -6.27
N LEU A 364 -21.12 39.81 -5.74
CA LEU A 364 -20.70 38.79 -4.79
C LEU A 364 -21.07 39.19 -3.33
N CYS A 365 -21.15 40.49 -3.05
CA CYS A 365 -21.19 41.06 -1.69
C CYS A 365 -22.54 41.67 -1.24
N ARG A 366 -23.39 42.21 -2.14
CA ARG A 366 -24.60 43.01 -1.81
C ARG A 366 -25.78 42.20 -1.25
N GLU A 367 -26.18 42.34 0.01
CA GLU A 367 -27.50 41.88 0.49
C GLU A 367 -28.63 42.91 0.20
N PRO A 368 -29.89 42.50 -0.02
CA PRO A 368 -31.01 43.43 -0.06
C PRO A 368 -31.33 44.00 1.33
N VAL A 369 -31.99 45.16 1.31
CA VAL A 369 -32.65 45.79 2.46
C VAL A 369 -33.59 44.75 3.10
N GLU A 370 -33.54 44.60 4.44
CA GLU A 370 -34.35 43.69 5.28
C GLU A 370 -33.79 42.27 5.55
N GLY A 371 -32.68 42.20 6.30
CA GLY A 371 -32.52 41.19 7.36
C GLY A 371 -32.49 39.69 7.02
N LEU A 372 -32.42 39.30 5.75
CA LEU A 372 -32.35 37.91 5.30
C LEU A 372 -31.05 37.62 4.53
N VAL A 373 -30.08 37.07 5.26
CA VAL A 373 -29.24 35.91 4.91
C VAL A 373 -28.87 35.71 3.46
N LEU A 374 -27.74 36.31 3.10
CA LEU A 374 -27.17 36.29 1.77
C LEU A 374 -28.10 36.91 0.71
N PRO A 375 -27.53 37.48 -0.35
CA PRO A 375 -28.33 38.22 -1.30
C PRO A 375 -29.32 37.31 -2.00
N VAL A 376 -30.60 37.64 -1.99
CA VAL A 376 -31.49 37.21 -3.06
C VAL A 376 -30.94 37.85 -4.34
N GLY A 377 -30.08 37.12 -5.06
CA GLY A 377 -29.33 37.59 -6.23
C GLY A 377 -27.84 37.21 -6.29
N SER A 378 -27.22 36.69 -5.22
CA SER A 378 -25.83 36.20 -5.28
C SER A 378 -25.81 34.75 -5.73
N PRO A 379 -25.03 34.39 -6.75
CA PRO A 379 -24.99 33.02 -7.27
C PRO A 379 -24.28 32.03 -6.33
N LEU A 380 -23.56 32.51 -5.30
CA LEU A 380 -22.73 31.68 -4.41
C LEU A 380 -23.57 30.80 -3.46
N ALA A 381 -24.59 31.36 -2.81
CA ALA A 381 -25.38 30.63 -1.82
C ALA A 381 -26.24 29.50 -2.44
N PRO A 382 -26.95 29.72 -3.57
CA PRO A 382 -27.68 28.66 -4.25
C PRO A 382 -26.76 27.54 -4.77
N GLU A 383 -25.55 27.88 -5.23
CA GLU A 383 -24.57 26.88 -5.68
C GLU A 383 -24.06 26.04 -4.49
N LEU A 384 -23.72 26.68 -3.38
CA LEU A 384 -23.24 26.00 -2.18
C LEU A 384 -24.33 25.09 -1.57
N ASP A 385 -25.58 25.55 -1.55
CA ASP A 385 -26.74 24.74 -1.16
C ASP A 385 -26.91 23.51 -2.07
N ARG A 386 -26.76 23.70 -3.40
CA ARG A 386 -26.84 22.60 -4.37
C ARG A 386 -25.72 21.57 -4.18
N VAL A 387 -24.48 22.02 -3.99
CA VAL A 387 -23.32 21.14 -3.80
C VAL A 387 -23.42 20.37 -2.50
N ILE A 388 -23.83 21.02 -1.41
CA ILE A 388 -24.03 20.36 -0.12
C ILE A 388 -25.19 19.35 -0.21
N ALA A 389 -26.31 19.73 -0.82
CA ALA A 389 -27.44 18.83 -1.04
C ALA A 389 -26.99 17.56 -1.78
N ALA A 390 -26.27 17.69 -2.89
CA ALA A 390 -25.78 16.55 -3.67
C ALA A 390 -24.84 15.60 -2.88
N ARG A 391 -24.13 16.09 -1.86
CA ARG A 391 -23.26 15.25 -1.02
C ARG A 391 -24.04 14.51 0.09
N VAL A 392 -25.08 15.13 0.65
CA VAL A 392 -25.82 14.61 1.81
C VAL A 392 -27.17 13.98 1.46
N GLU A 393 -27.61 14.11 0.20
CA GLU A 393 -28.89 13.62 -0.32
C GLU A 393 -29.13 12.16 0.06
N TYR A 394 -30.40 11.82 0.28
CA TYR A 394 -30.82 10.48 0.62
C TYR A 394 -31.58 9.85 -0.56
N PRO A 395 -31.27 8.60 -0.95
CA PRO A 395 -30.17 7.76 -0.48
C PRO A 395 -28.83 8.03 -1.18
N ASP A 396 -28.83 8.84 -2.24
CA ASP A 396 -27.79 8.81 -3.28
C ASP A 396 -26.64 9.82 -3.10
N GLY A 397 -26.59 10.55 -1.98
CA GLY A 397 -25.54 11.53 -1.74
C GLY A 397 -24.14 10.89 -1.71
N THR A 398 -23.18 11.50 -2.41
CA THR A 398 -21.83 10.91 -2.60
C THR A 398 -21.11 10.62 -1.29
N LEU A 399 -21.15 11.57 -0.35
CA LEU A 399 -20.55 11.41 0.97
C LEU A 399 -21.33 10.39 1.81
N ARG A 400 -22.66 10.37 1.72
CA ARG A 400 -23.50 9.38 2.41
C ARG A 400 -23.20 7.96 1.95
N ALA A 401 -23.04 7.75 0.64
CA ALA A 401 -22.67 6.46 0.07
C ALA A 401 -21.30 5.99 0.57
N LEU A 402 -20.29 6.89 0.54
CA LEU A 402 -18.96 6.62 1.08
C LEU A 402 -19.01 6.22 2.56
N ARG A 403 -19.64 7.04 3.42
CA ARG A 403 -19.76 6.74 4.85
C ARG A 403 -20.54 5.45 5.11
N THR A 404 -21.55 5.13 4.31
CA THR A 404 -22.30 3.88 4.44
C THR A 404 -21.40 2.67 4.18
N LEU A 405 -20.57 2.72 3.13
CA LEU A 405 -19.63 1.65 2.80
C LEU A 405 -18.54 1.50 3.87
N GLU A 406 -17.87 2.59 4.26
CA GLU A 406 -16.85 2.56 5.31
C GLU A 406 -17.38 1.94 6.61
N ASN A 407 -18.59 2.29 7.01
CA ASN A 407 -19.21 1.74 8.20
C ASN A 407 -19.62 0.27 8.05
N GLY A 408 -20.15 -0.11 6.89
CA GLY A 408 -20.44 -1.52 6.60
C GLY A 408 -19.18 -2.38 6.70
N PHE A 409 -18.05 -1.86 6.21
CA PHE A 409 -16.76 -2.52 6.35
C PHE A 409 -16.30 -2.59 7.81
N VAL A 410 -16.30 -1.48 8.55
CA VAL A 410 -15.94 -1.45 9.97
C VAL A 410 -16.77 -2.43 10.81
N ALA A 411 -18.07 -2.50 10.56
CA ALA A 411 -18.98 -3.38 11.31
C ALA A 411 -18.71 -4.86 11.03
N THR A 412 -18.35 -5.20 9.78
CA THR A 412 -18.16 -6.60 9.35
C THR A 412 -16.72 -7.10 9.48
N TRP A 413 -15.73 -6.22 9.42
CA TRP A 413 -14.31 -6.58 9.48
C TRP A 413 -13.91 -7.41 10.70
N PRO A 414 -14.35 -7.10 11.94
CA PRO A 414 -14.06 -7.95 13.10
C PRO A 414 -14.55 -9.38 12.94
N ALA A 415 -15.70 -9.58 12.29
CA ALA A 415 -16.25 -10.91 12.01
C ALA A 415 -15.41 -11.65 10.97
N TYR A 416 -15.02 -11.00 9.86
CA TYR A 416 -14.12 -11.59 8.86
C TYR A 416 -12.75 -11.94 9.46
N ARG A 417 -12.14 -11.02 10.21
CA ARG A 417 -10.87 -11.25 10.91
C ARG A 417 -10.96 -12.45 11.85
N ARG A 418 -12.03 -12.52 12.66
CA ARG A 418 -12.27 -13.66 13.56
C ARG A 418 -12.47 -14.96 12.78
N TRP A 419 -13.20 -14.92 11.66
CA TRP A 419 -13.40 -16.07 10.78
C TRP A 419 -12.06 -16.60 10.25
N PHE A 420 -11.21 -15.73 9.71
CA PHE A 420 -9.87 -16.10 9.24
C PHE A 420 -9.03 -16.75 10.34
N ILE A 421 -8.95 -16.11 11.52
CA ILE A 421 -8.15 -16.64 12.65
C ILE A 421 -8.65 -18.02 13.09
N LEU A 422 -9.96 -18.19 13.29
CA LEU A 422 -10.53 -19.45 13.75
C LEU A 422 -10.40 -20.56 12.71
N ARG A 423 -10.72 -20.25 11.44
CA ARG A 423 -10.66 -21.21 10.35
C ARG A 423 -9.22 -21.65 10.07
N TYR A 424 -8.26 -20.76 10.26
CA TYR A 424 -6.85 -21.07 10.11
C TYR A 424 -6.40 -22.14 11.10
N ARG A 425 -6.68 -21.90 12.39
CA ARG A 425 -6.29 -22.81 13.47
C ARG A 425 -7.02 -24.15 13.38
N ALA A 426 -8.32 -24.11 13.06
CA ALA A 426 -9.15 -25.31 13.08
C ALA A 426 -9.02 -26.17 11.82
N VAL A 427 -8.77 -25.57 10.66
CA VAL A 427 -8.88 -26.27 9.36
C VAL A 427 -7.65 -26.08 8.50
N LEU A 428 -7.28 -24.84 8.15
CA LEU A 428 -6.24 -24.62 7.16
C LEU A 428 -4.87 -25.14 7.62
N SER A 429 -4.44 -24.81 8.84
CA SER A 429 -3.14 -25.25 9.36
C SER A 429 -3.03 -26.78 9.43
N PRO A 430 -4.02 -27.52 9.97
CA PRO A 430 -4.05 -28.99 9.87
C PRO A 430 -4.05 -29.53 8.43
N ALA A 431 -4.79 -28.91 7.51
CA ALA A 431 -4.84 -29.32 6.11
C ALA A 431 -3.48 -29.12 5.42
N LEU A 432 -2.82 -27.98 5.66
CA LEU A 432 -1.47 -27.68 5.19
C LEU A 432 -0.44 -28.67 5.74
N ALA A 433 -0.51 -28.98 7.03
CA ALA A 433 0.36 -29.96 7.65
C ALA A 433 0.20 -31.36 7.01
N SER A 434 -1.05 -31.77 6.78
CA SER A 434 -1.37 -33.07 6.16
C SER A 434 -0.89 -33.15 4.71
N PHE A 435 -1.16 -32.11 3.91
CA PHE A 435 -0.71 -32.02 2.51
C PHE A 435 0.82 -32.03 2.40
N ARG A 436 1.49 -31.21 3.21
CA ARG A 436 2.96 -31.14 3.26
C ARG A 436 3.61 -32.44 3.73
N GLY A 437 2.92 -33.23 4.55
CA GLY A 437 3.42 -34.47 5.13
C GLY A 437 3.96 -35.46 4.09
N SER A 438 3.25 -35.64 2.98
CA SER A 438 3.66 -36.55 1.89
C SER A 438 5.00 -36.14 1.26
N PHE A 439 5.20 -34.85 1.00
CA PHE A 439 6.46 -34.33 0.45
C PHE A 439 7.62 -34.48 1.43
N LEU A 440 7.38 -34.22 2.73
CA LEU A 440 8.40 -34.40 3.76
C LEU A 440 8.78 -35.88 3.94
N ALA A 441 7.80 -36.78 3.87
CA ALA A 441 8.06 -38.22 3.89
C ALA A 441 8.86 -38.68 2.67
N GLY A 442 8.49 -38.23 1.47
CA GLY A 442 9.22 -38.51 0.23
C GLY A 442 10.66 -37.99 0.27
N LEU A 443 10.86 -36.74 0.71
CA LEU A 443 12.20 -36.15 0.89
C LEU A 443 13.03 -36.95 1.90
N SER A 444 12.44 -37.34 3.03
CA SER A 444 13.10 -38.17 4.03
C SER A 444 13.51 -39.53 3.46
N ALA A 445 12.61 -40.19 2.70
CA ALA A 445 12.89 -41.47 2.06
C ALA A 445 13.99 -41.37 0.99
N LEU A 446 14.03 -40.30 0.22
CA LEU A 446 15.06 -40.06 -0.80
C LEU A 446 16.45 -39.86 -0.18
N VAL A 447 16.53 -39.10 0.92
CA VAL A 447 17.81 -38.88 1.61
C VAL A 447 18.26 -40.11 2.38
N ARG A 448 17.33 -40.80 3.06
CA ARG A 448 17.67 -41.93 3.97
C ARG A 448 17.66 -43.31 3.30
N GLY A 449 17.23 -43.41 2.05
CA GLY A 449 17.11 -44.71 1.36
C GLY A 449 16.05 -45.59 2.00
N GLY A 450 14.78 -45.19 1.87
CA GLY A 450 13.67 -45.84 2.59
C GLY A 450 12.40 -46.04 1.76
N PHE A 451 11.37 -46.50 2.46
CA PHE A 451 10.03 -46.64 1.91
C PHE A 451 9.39 -45.26 1.73
N THR A 452 8.82 -45.01 0.55
CA THR A 452 8.28 -43.69 0.18
C THR A 452 6.81 -43.49 0.53
N GLY A 453 6.13 -44.50 1.06
CA GLY A 453 4.68 -44.43 1.29
C GLY A 453 3.83 -44.78 0.07
N LEU A 454 4.44 -45.12 -1.07
CA LEU A 454 3.73 -45.46 -2.30
C LEU A 454 3.04 -46.83 -2.16
N ASP A 455 1.72 -46.82 -2.03
CA ASP A 455 0.91 -48.03 -1.81
C ASP A 455 0.23 -48.54 -3.10
N THR A 456 0.97 -48.52 -4.20
CA THR A 456 0.52 -48.93 -5.54
C THR A 456 1.60 -49.76 -6.21
N ALA A 457 1.89 -50.94 -5.64
CA ALA A 457 2.83 -51.87 -6.25
C ALA A 457 2.35 -52.28 -7.66
N GLY A 458 3.28 -52.31 -8.63
CA GLY A 458 3.01 -52.80 -9.98
C GLY A 458 2.65 -51.74 -11.02
N LEU A 459 2.85 -50.45 -10.74
CA LEU A 459 2.82 -49.41 -11.78
C LEU A 459 4.05 -49.54 -12.67
N THR A 460 3.87 -49.47 -14.00
CA THR A 460 4.93 -49.61 -14.99
C THR A 460 4.85 -48.51 -16.02
N ILE A 461 6.00 -48.04 -16.49
CA ILE A 461 6.09 -47.01 -17.54
C ILE A 461 5.49 -47.55 -18.84
N GLY A 462 4.62 -46.76 -19.46
CA GLY A 462 3.97 -47.10 -20.73
C GLY A 462 4.94 -47.23 -21.91
N ALA A 463 4.42 -47.72 -23.03
CA ALA A 463 5.21 -48.15 -24.19
C ALA A 463 6.10 -47.06 -24.84
N ALA A 464 5.79 -45.78 -24.62
CA ALA A 464 6.54 -44.65 -25.19
C ALA A 464 7.80 -44.26 -24.41
N GLY A 465 7.99 -44.78 -23.18
CA GLY A 465 9.03 -44.29 -22.27
C GLY A 465 8.77 -42.86 -21.79
N VAL A 466 9.71 -42.27 -21.04
CA VAL A 466 9.58 -40.90 -20.49
C VAL A 466 10.89 -40.14 -20.64
N ALA A 467 10.83 -38.91 -21.15
CA ALA A 467 12.00 -38.06 -21.33
C ALA A 467 12.25 -37.11 -20.14
N VAL A 468 13.47 -36.58 -20.05
CA VAL A 468 13.83 -35.53 -19.09
C VAL A 468 12.92 -34.32 -19.24
N GLY A 469 12.50 -33.73 -18.12
CA GLY A 469 11.59 -32.58 -18.12
C GLY A 469 10.12 -32.92 -18.34
N ALA A 470 9.76 -34.18 -18.64
CA ALA A 470 8.37 -34.59 -18.72
C ALA A 470 7.63 -34.33 -17.40
N ASP A 471 6.40 -33.84 -17.51
CA ASP A 471 5.48 -33.58 -16.40
C ASP A 471 4.38 -34.65 -16.29
N GLN A 472 4.45 -35.67 -17.15
CA GLN A 472 3.50 -36.78 -17.23
C GLN A 472 4.24 -38.09 -17.49
N VAL A 473 3.73 -39.16 -16.88
CA VAL A 473 4.18 -40.54 -17.10
C VAL A 473 2.95 -41.37 -17.44
N ASP A 474 2.83 -41.74 -18.70
CA ASP A 474 1.83 -42.70 -19.13
C ASP A 474 2.20 -44.08 -18.60
N LEU A 475 1.21 -44.82 -18.13
CA LEU A 475 1.36 -46.13 -17.51
C LEU A 475 0.85 -47.24 -18.45
N GLU A 476 1.32 -48.47 -18.28
CA GLU A 476 0.75 -49.61 -19.03
C GLU A 476 -0.69 -49.94 -18.58
N GLN A 477 -1.02 -49.57 -17.34
CA GLN A 477 -2.31 -49.84 -16.72
C GLN A 477 -3.47 -49.12 -17.44
N PRO A 478 -4.66 -49.73 -17.55
CA PRO A 478 -5.79 -49.11 -18.24
C PRO A 478 -6.37 -47.93 -17.47
N ALA A 479 -6.96 -46.97 -18.20
CA ALA A 479 -7.60 -45.78 -17.63
C ALA A 479 -8.71 -46.09 -16.60
N GLY A 480 -9.32 -47.29 -16.67
CA GLY A 480 -10.31 -47.75 -15.71
C GLY A 480 -9.79 -47.84 -14.26
N LEU A 481 -8.47 -47.89 -14.05
CA LEU A 481 -7.85 -47.91 -12.72
C LEU A 481 -7.67 -46.51 -12.10
N VAL A 482 -7.90 -45.44 -12.84
CA VAL A 482 -7.73 -44.06 -12.36
C VAL A 482 -8.49 -43.77 -11.06
N PRO A 483 -9.77 -44.18 -10.88
CA PRO A 483 -10.48 -43.93 -9.61
C PRO A 483 -9.82 -44.64 -8.41
N ALA A 484 -9.34 -45.87 -8.60
CA ALA A 484 -8.65 -46.63 -7.55
C ALA A 484 -7.31 -45.97 -7.20
N LEU A 485 -6.52 -45.60 -8.21
CA LEU A 485 -5.24 -44.91 -8.03
C LEU A 485 -5.43 -43.53 -7.36
N ALA A 486 -6.43 -42.75 -7.77
CA ALA A 486 -6.72 -41.45 -7.15
C ALA A 486 -7.12 -41.55 -5.67
N SER A 487 -7.64 -42.71 -5.24
CA SER A 487 -7.97 -43.00 -3.84
C SER A 487 -6.78 -43.47 -3.01
N ALA A 488 -5.83 -44.18 -3.64
CA ALA A 488 -4.67 -44.78 -2.99
C ALA A 488 -3.44 -43.85 -2.95
N LEU A 489 -3.29 -42.98 -3.96
CA LEU A 489 -2.16 -42.06 -4.10
C LEU A 489 -2.46 -40.71 -3.46
N GLU A 490 -1.45 -40.04 -2.93
CA GLU A 490 -1.53 -38.66 -2.46
C GLU A 490 -0.52 -37.76 -3.16
N ALA A 491 -0.86 -36.48 -3.32
CA ALA A 491 0.05 -35.50 -3.90
C ALA A 491 1.32 -35.41 -3.04
N GLY A 492 2.48 -35.33 -3.70
CA GLY A 492 3.78 -35.30 -3.05
C GLY A 492 4.34 -36.66 -2.65
N GLN A 493 3.61 -37.76 -2.86
CA GLN A 493 4.20 -39.08 -2.73
C GLN A 493 5.32 -39.28 -3.76
N LEU A 494 6.40 -39.92 -3.32
CA LEU A 494 7.57 -40.20 -4.13
C LEU A 494 7.54 -41.65 -4.62
N GLY A 495 7.88 -41.88 -5.88
CA GLY A 495 8.20 -43.18 -6.43
C GLY A 495 9.64 -43.20 -6.96
N MET A 496 10.17 -44.40 -7.16
CA MET A 496 11.51 -44.63 -7.68
C MET A 496 11.41 -45.46 -8.95
N VAL A 497 11.82 -44.93 -10.10
CA VAL A 497 11.99 -45.74 -11.31
C VAL A 497 13.39 -46.35 -11.26
N GLY A 498 13.46 -47.67 -11.25
CA GLY A 498 14.71 -48.43 -11.20
C GLY A 498 15.48 -48.46 -12.53
N GLY A 499 16.48 -49.34 -12.60
CA GLY A 499 17.37 -49.52 -13.76
C GLY A 499 18.72 -48.82 -13.61
N ASP A 500 19.49 -48.77 -14.70
CA ASP A 500 20.87 -48.24 -14.72
C ASP A 500 20.96 -46.73 -14.50
N ARG A 501 19.82 -46.02 -14.62
CA ARG A 501 19.67 -44.58 -14.36
C ARG A 501 18.47 -44.36 -13.44
N PRO A 502 18.62 -44.57 -12.13
CA PRO A 502 17.52 -44.43 -11.20
C PRO A 502 16.95 -43.00 -11.24
N ALA A 503 15.64 -42.87 -11.39
CA ALA A 503 14.95 -41.57 -11.41
C ALA A 503 13.81 -41.44 -10.38
N PRO A 504 13.88 -40.45 -9.47
CA PRO A 504 12.78 -40.14 -8.56
C PRO A 504 11.60 -39.53 -9.33
N VAL A 505 10.39 -39.93 -8.98
CA VAL A 505 9.14 -39.45 -9.57
C VAL A 505 8.23 -38.94 -8.46
N VAL A 506 7.92 -37.64 -8.45
CA VAL A 506 7.04 -37.03 -7.44
C VAL A 506 5.64 -36.91 -8.03
N ILE A 507 4.68 -37.63 -7.45
CA ILE A 507 3.31 -37.74 -7.95
C ILE A 507 2.53 -36.49 -7.54
N LEU A 508 1.91 -35.82 -8.52
CA LEU A 508 1.06 -34.64 -8.34
C LEU A 508 -0.41 -34.93 -8.65
N GLY A 509 -0.73 -36.02 -9.35
CA GLY A 509 -2.09 -36.43 -9.65
C GLY A 509 -2.16 -37.62 -10.60
N VAL A 510 -3.38 -38.02 -10.96
CA VAL A 510 -3.65 -39.17 -11.83
C VAL A 510 -4.76 -38.82 -12.82
N ALA A 511 -4.61 -39.22 -14.07
CA ALA A 511 -5.60 -39.01 -15.12
C ALA A 511 -5.69 -40.23 -16.06
N GLY A 512 -6.73 -40.27 -16.88
CA GLY A 512 -6.83 -41.21 -18.00
C GLY A 512 -6.42 -40.54 -19.30
N ARG A 513 -5.58 -41.20 -20.10
CA ARG A 513 -5.08 -40.70 -21.39
C ARG A 513 -4.94 -41.85 -22.38
N LEU A 514 -5.50 -41.69 -23.58
CA LEU A 514 -5.41 -42.66 -24.68
C LEU A 514 -5.77 -44.11 -24.26
N GLY A 515 -6.74 -44.27 -23.35
CA GLY A 515 -7.16 -45.57 -22.82
C GLY A 515 -6.29 -46.14 -21.69
N GLN A 516 -5.20 -45.46 -21.32
CA GLN A 516 -4.29 -45.81 -20.24
C GLN A 516 -4.40 -44.85 -19.05
N ALA A 517 -3.93 -45.28 -17.88
CA ALA A 517 -3.72 -44.40 -16.74
C ALA A 517 -2.43 -43.59 -16.95
N SER A 518 -2.39 -42.39 -16.42
CA SER A 518 -1.25 -41.48 -16.52
C SER A 518 -1.05 -40.79 -15.17
N LEU A 519 0.21 -40.68 -14.73
CA LEU A 519 0.60 -39.94 -13.54
C LEU A 519 1.04 -38.53 -13.95
N HIS A 520 0.44 -37.53 -13.34
CA HIS A 520 0.98 -36.17 -13.38
C HIS A 520 2.09 -36.07 -12.34
N ILE A 521 3.25 -35.56 -12.74
CA ILE A 521 4.46 -35.57 -11.92
C ILE A 521 5.14 -34.21 -11.91
N SER A 522 5.99 -33.98 -10.89
CA SER A 522 6.98 -32.90 -10.96
C SER A 522 7.87 -33.11 -12.19
N PRO A 523 8.24 -32.05 -12.94
CA PRO A 523 9.10 -32.17 -14.12
C PRO A 523 10.32 -33.04 -13.85
N LEU A 524 10.40 -34.16 -14.58
CA LEU A 524 11.34 -35.23 -14.29
C LEU A 524 12.80 -34.74 -14.37
N ARG A 525 13.60 -35.15 -13.38
CA ARG A 525 15.05 -34.95 -13.39
C ARG A 525 15.72 -36.28 -13.75
N LEU A 526 16.40 -36.30 -14.89
CA LEU A 526 17.18 -37.44 -15.37
C LEU A 526 18.60 -36.99 -15.64
N SER A 527 19.54 -37.93 -15.52
CA SER A 527 20.89 -37.70 -15.99
C SER A 527 20.93 -37.62 -17.51
N THR A 528 21.42 -36.48 -18.02
CA THR A 528 21.74 -36.25 -19.44
C THR A 528 23.18 -36.59 -19.78
N ALA A 529 23.99 -36.95 -18.78
CA ALA A 529 25.38 -37.34 -19.00
C ALA A 529 25.42 -38.65 -19.80
N SER A 530 26.24 -38.67 -20.85
CA SER A 530 26.62 -39.89 -21.56
C SER A 530 28.05 -40.25 -21.16
N PRO A 531 28.28 -41.06 -20.11
CA PRO A 531 29.45 -41.92 -20.13
C PRO A 531 29.36 -42.80 -21.38
N ALA A 532 30.50 -43.07 -22.03
CA ALA A 532 30.58 -43.97 -23.19
C ALA A 532 30.01 -45.38 -22.88
N ASP A 533 29.88 -45.72 -21.59
CA ASP A 533 29.50 -47.06 -21.10
C ASP A 533 28.17 -47.10 -20.31
N ALA A 534 27.38 -46.02 -20.27
CA ALA A 534 26.09 -46.04 -19.57
C ALA A 534 24.99 -46.65 -20.47
N PRO A 535 24.33 -47.77 -20.09
CA PRO A 535 23.28 -48.37 -20.90
C PRO A 535 22.04 -47.47 -21.01
N GLY A 536 21.41 -47.44 -22.19
CA GLY A 536 20.18 -46.71 -22.47
C GLY A 536 20.36 -45.25 -22.95
N PRO A 537 19.33 -44.65 -23.59
CA PRO A 537 19.44 -43.28 -24.11
C PRO A 537 19.48 -42.28 -22.95
N ALA A 538 20.52 -41.45 -22.92
CA ALA A 538 20.67 -40.39 -21.92
C ALA A 538 19.41 -39.49 -21.88
N GLY A 539 18.99 -39.10 -20.69
CA GLY A 539 17.79 -38.28 -20.51
C GLY A 539 16.46 -38.98 -20.80
N THR A 540 16.41 -40.32 -20.83
CA THR A 540 15.15 -41.06 -20.99
C THR A 540 15.02 -42.24 -20.03
N LEU A 541 13.79 -42.58 -19.66
CA LEU A 541 13.40 -43.79 -18.94
C LEU A 541 12.82 -44.82 -19.92
N GLN A 542 13.16 -46.09 -19.70
CA GLN A 542 12.71 -47.17 -20.58
C GLN A 542 11.25 -47.56 -20.29
N ALA A 543 10.51 -47.86 -21.35
CA ALA A 543 9.19 -48.47 -21.28
C ALA A 543 9.21 -49.80 -20.50
N GLY A 544 8.11 -50.13 -19.83
CA GLY A 544 7.95 -51.35 -19.03
C GLY A 544 8.67 -51.33 -17.67
N THR A 545 9.48 -50.31 -17.37
CA THR A 545 10.21 -50.21 -16.10
C THR A 545 9.23 -49.99 -14.94
N PRO A 546 9.34 -50.74 -13.83
CA PRO A 546 8.47 -50.56 -12.66
C PRO A 546 8.76 -49.24 -11.94
N ILE A 547 7.69 -48.65 -11.39
CA ILE A 547 7.75 -47.57 -10.42
C ILE A 547 7.64 -48.20 -9.03
N ASP A 548 8.74 -48.15 -8.29
CA ASP A 548 8.87 -48.78 -6.99
C ASP A 548 8.58 -47.82 -5.84
N ARG A 549 8.11 -48.41 -4.74
CA ARG A 549 7.85 -47.76 -3.46
C ARG A 549 9.08 -47.64 -2.55
N PHE A 550 10.23 -48.14 -2.99
CA PHE A 550 11.46 -48.24 -2.20
C PHE A 550 12.60 -47.48 -2.88
N VAL A 551 13.30 -46.65 -2.11
CA VAL A 551 14.54 -45.99 -2.57
C VAL A 551 15.73 -46.87 -2.15
N PRO A 552 16.47 -47.48 -3.10
CA PRO A 552 17.41 -48.54 -2.80
C PRO A 552 18.67 -48.10 -2.03
N ARG A 553 19.06 -46.82 -2.10
CA ARG A 553 20.27 -46.29 -1.45
C ARG A 553 20.01 -44.90 -0.88
N ALA A 554 20.57 -44.64 0.31
CA ALA A 554 20.59 -43.33 0.95
C ALA A 554 21.60 -42.40 0.26
N ALA A 555 21.23 -41.13 0.07
CA ALA A 555 22.15 -40.11 -0.42
C ALA A 555 23.17 -39.77 0.66
N THR A 556 24.47 -39.79 0.30
CA THR A 556 25.50 -39.43 1.27
C THR A 556 25.50 -37.93 1.54
N ALA A 557 25.96 -37.52 2.73
CA ALA A 557 26.17 -36.11 3.04
C ALA A 557 27.17 -35.43 2.08
N ARG A 558 28.00 -36.19 1.37
CA ARG A 558 28.92 -35.68 0.36
C ARG A 558 28.17 -35.43 -0.96
N GLU A 559 27.37 -36.38 -1.40
CA GLU A 559 26.54 -36.27 -2.60
C GLU A 559 25.58 -35.08 -2.52
N LEU A 560 24.89 -34.91 -1.38
CA LEU A 560 24.00 -33.76 -1.14
C LEU A 560 24.74 -32.41 -1.02
N ARG A 561 26.01 -32.43 -0.59
CA ARG A 561 26.85 -31.23 -0.57
C ARG A 561 27.27 -30.79 -1.96
N ARG A 562 27.39 -31.72 -2.91
CA ARG A 562 27.79 -31.43 -4.29
C ARG A 562 26.63 -31.35 -5.28
N GLY A 563 25.49 -31.97 -4.96
CA GLY A 563 24.41 -32.19 -5.92
C GLY A 563 24.74 -33.23 -7.00
N ARG A 564 25.72 -34.11 -6.76
CA ARG A 564 26.19 -35.16 -7.69
C ARG A 564 26.41 -36.47 -6.94
N SER A 565 26.19 -37.60 -7.61
CA SER A 565 26.40 -38.94 -7.04
C SER A 565 27.86 -39.35 -7.09
N ASP A 566 28.29 -40.11 -6.08
CA ASP A 566 29.61 -40.73 -6.04
C ASP A 566 29.70 -41.95 -6.97
N ASP A 567 28.56 -42.53 -7.38
CA ASP A 567 28.46 -43.65 -8.33
C ASP A 567 28.51 -43.19 -9.79
N GLY A 568 28.75 -41.90 -10.00
CA GLY A 568 28.93 -41.27 -11.30
C GLY A 568 27.68 -40.58 -11.85
N PRO A 569 27.82 -39.84 -12.97
CA PRO A 569 26.79 -38.92 -13.47
C PRO A 569 25.45 -39.57 -13.79
N GLY A 570 25.42 -40.88 -14.12
CA GLY A 570 24.18 -41.64 -14.39
C GLY A 570 23.23 -41.72 -13.19
N HIS A 571 23.74 -41.51 -11.98
CA HIS A 571 23.04 -41.65 -10.69
C HIS A 571 22.77 -40.31 -10.01
N ASP A 572 22.96 -39.17 -10.69
CA ASP A 572 22.81 -37.84 -10.09
C ASP A 572 21.35 -37.47 -9.75
N ALA A 573 20.37 -38.05 -10.44
CA ALA A 573 18.98 -37.63 -10.39
C ALA A 573 18.36 -37.67 -8.97
N PRO A 574 18.55 -38.73 -8.14
CA PRO A 574 18.12 -38.75 -6.75
C PRO A 574 18.65 -37.58 -5.91
N ALA A 575 19.94 -37.27 -5.98
CA ALA A 575 20.54 -36.18 -5.21
C ALA A 575 20.01 -34.81 -5.67
N ARG A 576 19.88 -34.60 -6.99
CA ARG A 576 19.35 -33.36 -7.57
C ARG A 576 17.89 -33.12 -7.19
N GLU A 577 17.04 -34.15 -7.23
CA GLU A 577 15.63 -34.01 -6.85
C GLU A 577 15.46 -33.82 -5.35
N ALA A 578 16.30 -34.44 -4.50
CA ALA A 578 16.27 -34.18 -3.05
C ALA A 578 16.53 -32.70 -2.74
N LEU A 579 17.53 -32.09 -3.38
CA LEU A 579 17.84 -30.67 -3.23
C LEU A 579 16.72 -29.79 -3.79
N ALA A 580 16.15 -30.15 -4.94
CA ALA A 580 15.06 -29.40 -5.56
C ALA A 580 13.79 -29.42 -4.70
N LEU A 581 13.40 -30.59 -4.18
CA LEU A 581 12.26 -30.74 -3.29
C LEU A 581 12.45 -29.97 -1.98
N TYR A 582 13.62 -30.05 -1.37
CA TYR A 582 13.93 -29.23 -0.18
C TYR A 582 13.83 -27.74 -0.48
N GLY A 583 14.40 -27.29 -1.60
CA GLY A 583 14.34 -25.90 -2.03
C GLY A 583 12.92 -25.41 -2.25
N ARG A 584 12.09 -26.17 -2.96
CA ARG A 584 10.67 -25.83 -3.23
C ARG A 584 9.82 -25.85 -1.96
N LEU A 585 10.03 -26.82 -1.07
CA LEU A 585 9.38 -26.84 0.25
C LEU A 585 9.80 -25.64 1.09
N GLY A 586 11.09 -25.31 1.09
CA GLY A 586 11.61 -24.11 1.74
C GLY A 586 11.00 -22.84 1.16
N LEU A 587 10.91 -22.74 -0.17
CA LEU A 587 10.25 -21.63 -0.85
C LEU A 587 8.81 -21.47 -0.36
N VAL A 588 8.01 -22.54 -0.34
CA VAL A 588 6.58 -22.43 0.02
C VAL A 588 6.35 -22.27 1.52
N PHE A 589 7.07 -23.00 2.37
CA PHE A 589 6.77 -23.12 3.81
C PHE A 589 7.82 -22.51 4.74
N GLY A 590 8.95 -22.05 4.21
CA GLY A 590 10.08 -21.53 4.96
C GLY A 590 11.12 -22.61 5.25
N SER A 591 12.39 -22.31 5.00
CA SER A 591 13.50 -23.26 5.17
C SER A 591 13.63 -23.72 6.62
N ASP A 592 13.48 -22.82 7.60
CA ASP A 592 13.59 -23.15 9.03
C ASP A 592 12.46 -24.06 9.50
N GLU A 593 11.24 -23.83 9.01
CA GLU A 593 10.07 -24.65 9.34
C GLU A 593 10.21 -26.06 8.74
N VAL A 594 10.65 -26.16 7.48
CA VAL A 594 10.91 -27.45 6.83
C VAL A 594 11.99 -28.23 7.59
N GLU A 595 13.10 -27.58 7.94
CA GLU A 595 14.18 -28.20 8.69
C GLU A 595 13.70 -28.71 10.06
N ARG A 596 12.96 -27.87 10.80
CA ARG A 596 12.36 -28.22 12.09
C ARG A 596 11.43 -29.43 11.98
N LEU A 597 10.62 -29.51 10.92
CA LEU A 597 9.70 -30.63 10.72
C LEU A 597 10.42 -31.92 10.34
N LEU A 598 11.44 -31.84 9.48
CA LEU A 598 12.25 -32.99 9.11
C LEU A 598 12.99 -33.58 10.32
N GLN A 599 13.41 -32.74 11.28
CA GLN A 599 14.03 -33.19 12.53
C GLN A 599 13.05 -33.91 13.47
N ASN A 600 11.75 -33.58 13.40
CA ASN A 600 10.70 -34.16 14.24
C ASN A 600 10.06 -35.43 13.65
N LEU A 601 10.39 -35.81 12.41
CA LEU A 601 9.91 -37.06 11.84
C LEU A 601 10.52 -38.26 12.59
N PRO A 602 9.72 -39.25 13.03
CA PRO A 602 10.20 -40.38 13.80
C PRO A 602 11.28 -41.13 13.02
N ALA A 603 12.52 -41.04 13.49
CA ALA A 603 13.63 -41.80 12.96
C ALA A 603 13.74 -43.13 13.72
N GLN A 604 13.73 -44.26 13.01
CA GLN A 604 14.16 -45.55 13.59
C GLN A 604 15.68 -45.62 13.84
N SER A 605 16.41 -44.50 13.91
CA SER A 605 17.78 -44.48 14.44
C SER A 605 18.24 -43.04 14.72
N ALA A 606 18.91 -42.88 15.85
CA ALA A 606 19.44 -41.63 16.37
C ALA A 606 20.33 -40.89 15.36
N LEU A 607 19.97 -39.64 15.02
CA LEU A 607 20.87 -38.61 14.53
C LEU A 607 20.15 -37.26 14.61
N GLY A 608 20.48 -36.44 15.61
CA GLY A 608 20.08 -35.03 15.72
C GLY A 608 20.84 -34.11 14.75
N ALA A 609 21.13 -34.58 13.53
CA ALA A 609 21.87 -33.85 12.51
C ALA A 609 20.94 -33.39 11.39
N ARG A 610 21.22 -32.21 10.82
CA ARG A 610 20.51 -31.69 9.64
C ARG A 610 20.48 -32.75 8.52
N LEU A 611 19.30 -32.96 7.93
CA LEU A 611 19.10 -33.98 6.89
C LEU A 611 19.89 -33.63 5.62
N ILE A 612 19.91 -32.34 5.27
CA ILE A 612 20.68 -31.82 4.14
C ILE A 612 21.80 -30.94 4.70
N PRO A 613 23.08 -31.26 4.43
CA PRO A 613 24.18 -30.47 4.95
C PRO A 613 24.15 -29.03 4.44
N ALA A 614 24.53 -28.10 5.31
CA ALA A 614 24.71 -26.70 4.93
C ALA A 614 25.83 -26.60 3.86
N PRO A 615 25.65 -25.77 2.82
CA PRO A 615 26.69 -25.50 1.85
C PRO A 615 27.78 -24.59 2.44
N THR A 616 28.81 -24.34 1.62
CA THR A 616 29.86 -23.35 1.89
C THR A 616 29.22 -21.94 2.08
N PRO A 617 29.79 -21.06 2.93
CA PRO A 617 29.20 -19.75 3.28
C PRO A 617 28.82 -18.85 2.10
N GLU A 618 27.99 -17.83 2.35
CA GLU A 618 27.48 -16.90 1.33
C GLU A 618 28.61 -16.26 0.50
N PRO A 619 28.43 -16.17 -0.84
CA PRO A 619 29.42 -15.53 -1.69
C PRO A 619 29.52 -14.02 -1.44
N PRO A 620 30.67 -13.41 -1.78
CA PRO A 620 30.76 -11.95 -1.86
C PRO A 620 29.72 -11.37 -2.83
N PRO A 621 29.33 -10.09 -2.68
CA PRO A 621 28.43 -9.45 -3.62
C PRO A 621 29.01 -9.52 -5.03
N LEU A 622 28.14 -9.83 -5.99
CA LEU A 622 28.45 -9.92 -7.40
C LEU A 622 28.01 -8.62 -8.08
N TYR A 623 28.95 -7.97 -8.76
CA TYR A 623 28.72 -6.79 -9.58
C TYR A 623 28.32 -7.21 -10.99
N GLY A 624 27.51 -6.39 -11.66
CA GLY A 624 26.99 -6.64 -13.01
C GLY A 624 25.47 -6.61 -13.04
N THR A 625 24.93 -6.74 -14.25
CA THR A 625 23.49 -6.71 -14.51
C THR A 625 22.97 -8.11 -14.80
N VAL A 626 21.85 -8.49 -14.17
CA VAL A 626 21.13 -9.73 -14.49
C VAL A 626 19.92 -9.37 -15.34
N PRO A 627 19.89 -9.73 -16.63
CA PRO A 627 18.70 -9.56 -17.45
C PRO A 627 17.49 -10.32 -16.88
N GLY A 628 16.28 -9.78 -17.11
CA GLY A 628 15.05 -10.52 -16.84
C GLY A 628 15.02 -11.85 -17.60
N ASN A 629 14.55 -12.91 -16.95
CA ASN A 629 14.48 -14.28 -17.48
C ASN A 629 15.83 -14.87 -17.91
N SER A 630 16.93 -14.46 -17.27
CA SER A 630 18.25 -15.06 -17.48
C SER A 630 18.21 -16.59 -17.35
N THR A 631 18.84 -17.28 -18.30
CA THR A 631 18.98 -18.75 -18.29
C THR A 631 20.37 -19.19 -17.82
N THR A 632 21.30 -18.24 -17.73
CA THR A 632 22.70 -18.53 -17.43
C THR A 632 23.30 -17.40 -16.61
N LEU A 633 24.07 -17.73 -15.58
CA LEU A 633 24.90 -16.78 -14.84
C LEU A 633 26.36 -17.15 -15.04
N ILE A 634 27.16 -16.19 -15.49
CA ILE A 634 28.60 -16.34 -15.69
C ILE A 634 29.29 -15.49 -14.63
N VAL A 635 30.08 -16.14 -13.77
CA VAL A 635 30.70 -15.50 -12.60
C VAL A 635 32.21 -15.58 -12.70
N HIS A 636 32.86 -14.41 -12.63
CA HIS A 636 34.31 -14.24 -12.66
C HIS A 636 34.87 -13.79 -11.30
N GLY A 637 36.11 -14.19 -11.02
CA GLY A 637 36.86 -13.70 -9.86
C GLY A 637 36.47 -14.36 -8.53
N LEU A 638 35.88 -15.57 -8.56
CA LEU A 638 35.50 -16.27 -7.34
C LEU A 638 36.73 -16.60 -6.46
N PRO A 639 36.71 -16.28 -5.16
CA PRO A 639 37.79 -16.63 -4.24
C PRO A 639 38.05 -18.14 -4.21
N ARG A 640 39.31 -18.54 -3.98
CA ARG A 640 39.73 -19.97 -3.92
C ARG A 640 38.90 -20.84 -2.97
N ALA A 641 38.27 -20.27 -1.94
CA ALA A 641 37.39 -20.98 -1.01
C ALA A 641 36.11 -21.53 -1.67
N PHE A 642 35.71 -20.98 -2.82
CA PHE A 642 34.56 -21.42 -3.62
C PHE A 642 34.92 -22.44 -4.69
N TRP A 643 36.14 -23.00 -4.66
CA TRP A 643 36.61 -24.00 -5.61
C TRP A 643 36.99 -25.28 -4.84
N ALA A 644 36.43 -26.41 -5.24
CA ALA A 644 36.78 -27.72 -4.71
C ALA A 644 38.08 -28.21 -5.35
N ARG A 645 39.03 -28.71 -4.52
CA ARG A 645 40.34 -29.13 -5.01
C ARG A 645 40.34 -30.60 -5.46
N PRO A 646 40.88 -30.91 -6.65
CA PRO A 646 41.18 -32.29 -7.06
C PRO A 646 41.96 -33.04 -5.97
N GLY A 647 41.50 -34.24 -5.61
CA GLY A 647 42.17 -35.12 -4.64
C GLY A 647 41.99 -34.79 -3.15
N GLN A 648 41.42 -33.64 -2.76
CA GLN A 648 41.21 -33.27 -1.35
C GLN A 648 39.74 -33.15 -0.97
N ASP A 649 38.92 -32.57 -1.85
CA ASP A 649 37.49 -32.36 -1.61
C ASP A 649 36.63 -33.43 -2.27
N GLY A 650 37.23 -34.59 -2.56
CA GLY A 650 36.69 -35.75 -3.27
C GLY A 650 36.22 -35.47 -4.72
N VAL A 651 36.72 -34.39 -5.30
CA VAL A 651 36.84 -34.23 -6.75
C VAL A 651 37.88 -35.25 -7.23
N PRO A 652 37.62 -35.99 -8.32
CA PRO A 652 38.57 -36.97 -8.85
C PRO A 652 39.96 -36.34 -9.06
N ALA A 653 41.02 -37.07 -8.70
CA ALA A 653 42.39 -36.54 -8.76
C ALA A 653 42.86 -36.25 -10.20
N ASP A 654 42.22 -36.88 -11.17
CA ASP A 654 42.39 -36.75 -12.62
C ASP A 654 41.53 -35.65 -13.25
N ALA A 655 40.66 -34.97 -12.47
CA ALA A 655 39.87 -33.87 -12.98
C ALA A 655 40.78 -32.70 -13.41
N ALA A 656 40.66 -32.28 -14.67
CA ALA A 656 41.49 -31.23 -15.27
C ALA A 656 41.30 -29.84 -14.62
N THR A 657 40.15 -29.62 -13.98
CA THR A 657 39.78 -28.32 -13.38
C THR A 657 39.11 -28.49 -12.03
N ALA A 658 39.33 -27.54 -11.12
CA ALA A 658 38.61 -27.44 -9.86
C ALA A 658 37.10 -27.21 -10.10
N GLU A 659 36.24 -27.77 -9.25
CA GLU A 659 34.78 -27.61 -9.38
C GLU A 659 34.26 -26.39 -8.58
N PRO A 660 33.34 -25.58 -9.13
CA PRO A 660 32.77 -24.46 -8.39
C PRO A 660 31.84 -24.93 -7.29
N ARG A 661 31.86 -24.26 -6.14
CA ARG A 661 31.01 -24.53 -4.96
C ARG A 661 30.00 -23.42 -4.69
N LEU A 662 29.83 -22.49 -5.63
CA LEU A 662 28.96 -21.33 -5.50
C LEU A 662 27.48 -21.73 -5.40
N ALA A 663 27.06 -22.74 -6.18
CA ALA A 663 25.73 -23.32 -6.22
C ALA A 663 25.83 -24.83 -6.48
N ARG A 664 24.74 -25.57 -6.26
CA ARG A 664 24.67 -27.03 -6.52
C ARG A 664 23.64 -27.35 -7.60
N PRO A 665 23.87 -28.35 -8.46
CA PRO A 665 22.83 -28.88 -9.33
C PRO A 665 21.57 -29.27 -8.54
N GLY A 666 20.40 -28.83 -9.01
CA GLY A 666 19.11 -29.04 -8.35
C GLY A 666 18.79 -28.07 -7.20
N GLU A 667 19.69 -27.17 -6.82
CA GLU A 667 19.45 -26.20 -5.75
C GLU A 667 18.49 -25.09 -6.19
N LEU A 668 17.57 -24.71 -5.31
CA LEU A 668 16.76 -23.49 -5.45
C LEU A 668 17.38 -22.38 -4.59
N LEU A 669 17.65 -21.23 -5.20
CA LEU A 669 18.33 -20.09 -4.57
C LEU A 669 17.51 -18.81 -4.71
N LEU A 670 17.81 -17.81 -3.89
CA LEU A 670 17.30 -16.45 -4.05
C LEU A 670 18.38 -15.57 -4.69
N LEU A 671 18.07 -14.97 -5.82
CA LEU A 671 18.85 -13.93 -6.45
C LEU A 671 18.37 -12.57 -5.92
N ARG A 672 19.14 -11.96 -5.03
CA ARG A 672 18.84 -10.65 -4.45
C ARG A 672 19.62 -9.57 -5.17
N GLY A 673 18.98 -8.47 -5.55
CA GLY A 673 19.61 -7.33 -6.20
C GLY A 673 18.76 -6.07 -6.09
N THR A 674 19.08 -5.04 -6.86
CA THR A 674 18.31 -3.79 -6.92
C THR A 674 17.63 -3.64 -8.28
N VAL A 675 16.41 -3.13 -8.27
CA VAL A 675 15.70 -2.71 -9.50
C VAL A 675 15.67 -1.19 -9.58
N LYS A 676 15.51 -0.67 -10.80
CA LYS A 676 15.36 0.77 -11.02
C LYS A 676 14.05 1.20 -10.34
N GLY A 677 14.10 2.22 -9.48
CA GLY A 677 12.87 2.78 -8.92
C GLY A 677 12.02 3.39 -10.03
N ASP A 678 10.71 3.15 -10.00
CA ASP A 678 9.75 3.74 -10.93
C ASP A 678 9.70 5.26 -10.71
N GLY A 679 10.54 5.98 -11.45
CA GLY A 679 10.51 7.44 -11.49
C GLY A 679 9.34 7.89 -12.38
N GLY A 680 8.18 8.10 -11.78
CA GLY A 680 7.18 8.99 -12.36
C GLY A 680 7.73 10.42 -12.41
N ASP A 681 7.61 11.07 -13.56
CA ASP A 681 7.83 12.49 -13.84
C ASP A 681 8.83 13.23 -12.91
N GLY A 682 10.11 12.97 -13.13
CA GLY A 682 11.16 14.01 -13.18
C GLY A 682 11.60 14.75 -11.91
N VAL A 683 10.99 14.60 -10.73
CA VAL A 683 11.32 15.47 -9.58
C VAL A 683 12.02 14.77 -8.41
N THR A 684 11.90 13.45 -8.25
CA THR A 684 12.65 12.70 -7.23
C THR A 684 12.90 11.27 -7.72
N VAL A 685 14.16 10.87 -7.89
CA VAL A 685 14.49 9.46 -8.17
C VAL A 685 14.20 8.66 -6.89
N PRO A 686 13.18 7.78 -6.87
CA PRO A 686 12.92 6.98 -5.68
C PRO A 686 14.14 6.10 -5.37
N PRO A 687 14.42 5.82 -4.08
CA PRO A 687 15.54 4.96 -3.71
C PRO A 687 15.38 3.58 -4.35
N PRO A 688 16.48 2.94 -4.80
CA PRO A 688 16.42 1.62 -5.42
C PRO A 688 15.83 0.61 -4.44
N VAL A 689 14.77 -0.08 -4.87
CA VAL A 689 14.13 -1.14 -4.07
C VAL A 689 14.98 -2.40 -4.21
N VAL A 690 15.38 -2.99 -3.08
CA VAL A 690 16.03 -4.30 -3.09
C VAL A 690 14.96 -5.33 -3.36
N VAL A 691 15.13 -6.17 -4.38
CA VAL A 691 14.20 -7.26 -4.69
C VAL A 691 14.93 -8.59 -4.63
N GLN A 692 14.17 -9.67 -4.44
CA GLN A 692 14.72 -11.02 -4.55
C GLN A 692 13.84 -11.93 -5.40
N ALA A 693 14.50 -12.73 -6.23
CA ALA A 693 13.87 -13.59 -7.21
C ALA A 693 14.38 -15.03 -7.05
N PRO A 694 13.50 -16.04 -6.96
CA PRO A 694 13.95 -17.42 -6.96
C PRO A 694 14.58 -17.83 -8.29
N ILE A 695 15.58 -18.69 -8.22
CA ILE A 695 16.21 -19.35 -9.37
C ILE A 695 16.41 -20.84 -9.05
N GLU A 696 16.14 -21.70 -10.03
CA GLU A 696 16.35 -23.14 -9.92
C GLU A 696 17.57 -23.53 -10.76
N VAL A 697 18.60 -24.06 -10.10
CA VAL A 697 19.86 -24.44 -10.72
C VAL A 697 19.71 -25.80 -11.40
N ASP A 698 20.09 -25.87 -12.68
CA ASP A 698 20.13 -27.12 -13.43
C ASP A 698 21.48 -27.82 -13.24
N ASP A 699 22.58 -27.13 -13.58
CA ASP A 699 23.95 -27.62 -13.44
C ASP A 699 24.95 -26.46 -13.28
N VAL A 700 26.18 -26.80 -12.88
CA VAL A 700 27.26 -25.85 -12.59
C VAL A 700 28.57 -26.36 -13.18
N TYR A 701 29.25 -25.50 -13.95
CA TYR A 701 30.48 -25.85 -14.67
C TYR A 701 31.60 -24.85 -14.40
N ALA A 702 32.83 -25.35 -14.43
CA ALA A 702 34.04 -24.54 -14.56
C ALA A 702 34.40 -24.43 -16.04
N LEU A 703 34.70 -23.22 -16.50
CA LEU A 703 35.22 -22.96 -17.84
C LEU A 703 36.46 -22.05 -17.75
N ALA A 704 37.34 -22.13 -18.75
CA ALA A 704 38.41 -21.16 -18.93
C ALA A 704 37.86 -19.87 -19.56
N GLY A 705 38.54 -18.74 -19.32
CA GLY A 705 38.14 -17.42 -19.81
C GLY A 705 37.98 -17.35 -21.33
N ASP A 706 38.83 -18.05 -22.08
CA ASP A 706 38.78 -18.12 -23.55
C ASP A 706 37.51 -18.79 -24.11
N ALA A 707 36.84 -19.62 -23.29
CA ALA A 707 35.61 -20.30 -23.67
C ALA A 707 34.41 -19.34 -23.73
N LEU A 708 34.49 -18.17 -23.08
CA LEU A 708 33.39 -17.19 -23.04
C LEU A 708 32.98 -16.72 -24.44
N ALA A 709 33.95 -16.56 -25.35
CA ALA A 709 33.72 -16.18 -26.74
C ALA A 709 32.91 -17.21 -27.55
N ARG A 710 32.79 -18.44 -27.02
CA ARG A 710 32.09 -19.56 -27.68
C ARG A 710 30.68 -19.79 -27.11
N ILE A 711 30.29 -19.04 -26.08
CA ILE A 711 28.99 -19.15 -25.41
C ILE A 711 28.08 -18.03 -25.92
N ASP A 712 26.84 -18.37 -26.27
CA ASP A 712 25.81 -17.37 -26.52
C ASP A 712 25.46 -16.65 -25.21
N THR A 713 25.98 -15.43 -25.06
CA THR A 713 25.78 -14.60 -23.87
C THR A 713 24.56 -13.68 -23.97
N SER A 714 23.77 -13.77 -25.04
CA SER A 714 22.60 -12.90 -25.27
C SER A 714 21.56 -12.94 -24.14
N ARG A 715 21.49 -14.06 -23.41
CA ARG A 715 20.62 -14.27 -22.23
C ARG A 715 21.39 -14.62 -20.95
N ALA A 716 22.71 -14.39 -20.95
CA ALA A 716 23.56 -14.65 -19.80
C ALA A 716 23.74 -13.38 -18.97
N ALA A 717 23.64 -13.50 -17.65
CA ALA A 717 24.11 -12.47 -16.75
C ALA A 717 25.61 -12.62 -16.56
N VAL A 718 26.38 -11.59 -16.90
CA VAL A 718 27.82 -11.56 -16.65
C VAL A 718 28.09 -10.81 -15.37
N LEU A 719 28.67 -11.52 -14.41
CA LEU A 719 28.86 -11.09 -13.05
C LEU A 719 30.33 -11.22 -12.63
N SER A 720 30.81 -10.31 -11.80
CA SER A 720 32.15 -10.41 -11.21
C SER A 720 32.16 -10.01 -9.74
N THR A 721 33.08 -10.61 -8.98
CA THR A 721 33.39 -10.18 -7.61
C THR A 721 34.17 -8.86 -7.56
N SER A 722 34.74 -8.42 -8.68
CA SER A 722 35.43 -7.14 -8.83
C SER A 722 34.70 -6.26 -9.85
N PRO A 723 34.31 -5.02 -9.51
CA PRO A 723 33.69 -4.11 -10.47
C PRO A 723 34.64 -3.75 -11.62
N ASP A 724 35.96 -3.75 -11.39
CA ASP A 724 36.97 -3.41 -12.39
C ASP A 724 37.09 -4.44 -13.52
N ALA A 725 36.57 -5.65 -13.32
CA ALA A 725 36.55 -6.71 -14.34
C ALA A 725 35.36 -6.58 -15.32
N LEU A 726 34.48 -5.61 -15.07
CA LEU A 726 33.32 -5.30 -15.90
C LEU A 726 33.61 -4.05 -16.75
N PRO A 727 33.08 -3.97 -17.98
CA PRO A 727 33.25 -2.79 -18.81
C PRO A 727 32.52 -1.58 -18.17
N ALA A 728 33.09 -0.38 -18.36
CA ALA A 728 32.58 0.86 -17.77
C ALA A 728 31.17 1.25 -18.26
N GLU A 729 30.73 0.72 -19.42
CA GLU A 729 29.37 0.86 -19.93
C GLU A 729 28.81 -0.53 -20.27
N PRO A 730 27.51 -0.81 -20.03
CA PRO A 730 26.89 -2.04 -20.47
C PRO A 730 26.90 -2.08 -22.01
N PRO A 731 27.58 -3.05 -22.65
CA PRO A 731 27.62 -3.08 -24.10
C PRO A 731 26.21 -3.34 -24.66
N ALA A 732 25.86 -2.60 -25.71
CA ALA A 732 24.68 -2.87 -26.52
C ALA A 732 24.89 -4.22 -27.25
N SER A 733 24.54 -5.32 -26.57
CA SER A 733 24.72 -6.73 -26.97
C SER A 733 26.18 -7.23 -27.08
N GLY A 734 26.45 -8.38 -26.45
CA GLY A 734 27.77 -9.02 -26.37
C GLY A 734 28.58 -8.55 -25.16
N ALA A 735 28.51 -9.29 -24.05
CA ALA A 735 29.20 -8.93 -22.82
C ALA A 735 30.71 -9.25 -22.91
N ALA A 736 31.54 -8.21 -22.94
CA ALA A 736 33.00 -8.34 -22.82
C ALA A 736 33.37 -8.36 -21.33
N LEU A 737 33.60 -9.55 -20.76
CA LEU A 737 34.26 -9.69 -19.47
C LEU A 737 35.77 -9.43 -19.66
N VAL A 738 36.38 -8.60 -18.82
CA VAL A 738 37.84 -8.39 -18.85
C VAL A 738 38.50 -9.47 -18.01
N CYS A 739 38.78 -10.63 -18.61
CA CYS A 739 39.51 -11.74 -17.99
C CYS A 739 40.61 -12.29 -18.92
N GLY A 740 41.65 -12.87 -18.34
CA GLY A 740 42.67 -13.62 -19.07
C GLY A 740 42.12 -14.92 -19.67
N PRO A 741 42.81 -15.52 -20.66
CA PRO A 741 42.37 -16.74 -21.33
C PRO A 741 42.28 -17.95 -20.37
N ASP A 742 43.16 -18.01 -19.38
CA ASP A 742 43.23 -19.08 -18.38
C ASP A 742 42.46 -18.76 -17.09
N ASP A 743 41.82 -17.59 -17.00
CA ASP A 743 41.11 -17.19 -15.79
C ASP A 743 39.86 -18.08 -15.60
N PRO A 744 39.65 -18.63 -14.40
CA PRO A 744 38.56 -19.57 -14.17
C PRO A 744 37.22 -18.85 -14.09
N LEU A 745 36.27 -19.27 -14.94
CA LEU A 745 34.88 -18.84 -14.95
C LEU A 745 33.98 -19.91 -14.34
N THR A 746 32.97 -19.46 -13.59
CA THR A 746 31.88 -20.33 -13.14
C THR A 746 30.63 -20.06 -13.96
N VAL A 747 30.09 -21.10 -14.59
CA VAL A 747 28.82 -21.02 -15.31
C VAL A 747 27.75 -21.77 -14.53
N ILE A 748 26.68 -21.06 -14.16
CA ILE A 748 25.49 -21.63 -13.53
C ILE A 748 24.39 -21.65 -14.59
N LEU A 749 23.94 -22.85 -14.96
CA LEU A 749 22.77 -23.03 -15.81
C LEU A 749 21.51 -22.99 -14.94
N LEU A 750 20.54 -22.19 -15.35
CA LEU A 750 19.27 -22.07 -14.66
C LEU A 750 18.21 -22.87 -15.41
N ARG A 751 17.57 -23.80 -14.72
CA ARG A 751 16.39 -24.50 -15.22
C ARG A 751 15.20 -23.55 -15.28
N ARG A 752 15.08 -22.67 -14.28
CA ARG A 752 14.00 -21.70 -14.17
C ARG A 752 14.49 -20.45 -13.44
N SER A 753 14.01 -19.29 -13.87
CA SER A 753 14.23 -18.00 -13.21
C SER A 753 12.90 -17.26 -13.09
N TRP A 754 12.65 -16.68 -11.93
CA TRP A 754 11.48 -15.82 -11.68
C TRP A 754 11.83 -14.33 -11.67
N ALA A 755 13.11 -13.98 -11.93
CA ALA A 755 13.54 -12.61 -12.09
C ALA A 755 12.95 -12.05 -13.40
N ARG A 756 11.88 -11.25 -13.30
CA ARG A 756 11.24 -10.64 -14.48
C ARG A 756 11.90 -9.32 -14.86
N GLU A 757 12.30 -8.56 -13.86
CA GLU A 757 12.98 -7.27 -14.02
C GLU A 757 14.49 -7.43 -14.01
N PRO A 758 15.23 -6.57 -14.72
CA PRO A 758 16.68 -6.59 -14.69
C PRO A 758 17.21 -6.13 -13.32
N LEU A 759 18.10 -6.92 -12.72
CA LEU A 759 18.79 -6.55 -11.48
C LEU A 759 20.08 -5.81 -11.81
N LEU A 760 20.29 -4.62 -11.25
CA LEU A 760 21.30 -3.67 -11.73
C LEU A 760 22.67 -3.81 -11.07
N SER A 761 22.75 -4.01 -9.75
CA SER A 761 24.03 -4.23 -9.05
C SER A 761 23.86 -4.80 -7.63
N GLY A 762 24.96 -5.26 -7.03
CA GLY A 762 25.00 -5.79 -5.67
C GLY A 762 24.32 -7.16 -5.53
N VAL A 763 24.40 -7.96 -6.60
CA VAL A 763 23.67 -9.22 -6.73
C VAL A 763 24.22 -10.25 -5.74
N ARG A 764 23.34 -10.92 -5.01
CA ARG A 764 23.70 -11.96 -4.04
C ARG A 764 22.90 -13.22 -4.31
N LEU A 765 23.57 -14.36 -4.16
CA LEU A 765 22.93 -15.67 -4.10
C LEU A 765 22.69 -16.00 -2.63
N VAL A 766 21.44 -15.84 -2.21
CA VAL A 766 21.00 -16.04 -0.83
C VAL A 766 20.36 -17.42 -0.68
N ARG A 767 20.60 -18.03 0.48
CA ARG A 767 20.00 -19.30 0.89
C ARG A 767 19.17 -19.05 2.14
N GLY A 768 17.94 -19.55 2.16
CA GLY A 768 17.01 -19.30 3.25
C GLY A 768 15.79 -18.58 2.70
N PHE A 769 14.78 -19.37 2.39
CA PHE A 769 13.47 -18.85 2.10
C PHE A 769 12.78 -18.60 3.44
N ALA A 770 12.31 -17.38 3.66
CA ALA A 770 11.44 -17.11 4.79
C ALA A 770 10.09 -17.85 4.63
N GLY A 771 9.76 -18.29 3.41
CA GLY A 771 8.51 -18.95 3.12
C GLY A 771 7.36 -17.98 2.99
N PHE A 772 6.18 -18.52 2.75
CA PHE A 772 4.92 -17.80 2.92
C PHE A 772 4.40 -18.07 4.30
N ASP A 773 3.80 -17.04 4.87
CA ASP A 773 2.89 -17.26 5.95
C ASP A 773 1.74 -18.12 5.46
N ALA A 774 1.29 -19.02 6.32
CA ALA A 774 0.24 -19.96 5.96
C ALA A 774 -1.08 -19.25 5.57
N ALA A 775 -1.26 -18.00 5.99
CA ALA A 775 -2.35 -17.12 5.59
C ALA A 775 -2.19 -16.61 4.14
N SER A 776 -1.00 -16.14 3.75
CA SER A 776 -0.72 -15.70 2.37
C SER A 776 -0.86 -16.85 1.38
N LEU A 777 -0.50 -18.07 1.82
CA LEU A 777 -0.76 -19.29 1.08
C LEU A 777 -2.27 -19.54 0.89
N ALA A 778 -3.06 -19.29 1.93
CA ALA A 778 -4.52 -19.41 1.96
C ALA A 778 -5.22 -18.53 0.92
N ALA A 779 -4.91 -17.24 0.96
CA ALA A 779 -5.54 -16.22 0.12
C ALA A 779 -4.94 -16.16 -1.28
N ARG A 780 -3.74 -16.73 -1.47
CA ARG A 780 -2.92 -16.58 -2.68
C ARG A 780 -2.63 -15.13 -3.02
N THR A 781 -2.58 -14.28 -2.01
CA THR A 781 -2.18 -12.87 -2.05
C THR A 781 -1.38 -12.54 -0.79
N LEU A 782 -0.65 -11.42 -0.80
CA LEU A 782 0.01 -10.94 0.41
C LEU A 782 -1.05 -10.36 1.35
N LEU A 783 -1.10 -10.86 2.58
CA LEU A 783 -2.05 -10.39 3.58
C LEU A 783 -1.42 -9.32 4.49
N PRO A 784 -2.24 -8.40 5.05
CA PRO A 784 -1.79 -7.41 6.02
C PRO A 784 -1.06 -8.03 7.22
N LEU A 785 0.04 -7.41 7.66
CA LEU A 785 0.91 -7.92 8.72
C LEU A 785 0.20 -8.07 10.07
N ASP A 786 -0.81 -7.25 10.37
CA ASP A 786 -1.62 -7.32 11.59
C ASP A 786 -2.53 -8.56 11.62
N LEU A 787 -3.09 -8.92 10.47
CA LEU A 787 -3.85 -10.15 10.29
C LEU A 787 -2.91 -11.37 10.40
N VAL A 788 -1.77 -11.32 9.71
CA VAL A 788 -0.76 -12.38 9.76
C VAL A 788 -0.22 -12.57 11.19
N GLY A 789 0.12 -11.50 11.88
CA GLY A 789 0.59 -11.52 13.27
C GLY A 789 -0.44 -12.10 14.23
N ALA A 790 -1.73 -11.81 14.04
CA ALA A 790 -2.80 -12.42 14.83
C ALA A 790 -2.94 -13.94 14.60
N MET A 791 -2.56 -14.43 13.42
CA MET A 791 -2.68 -15.83 13.02
C MET A 791 -1.47 -16.69 13.44
N LEU A 792 -0.26 -16.14 13.42
CA LEU A 792 1.00 -16.87 13.67
C LEU A 792 1.37 -17.07 15.16
N GLU A 793 0.50 -16.64 16.08
CA GLU A 793 0.66 -16.57 17.54
C GLU A 793 1.38 -15.29 18.06
N PRO A 794 0.98 -14.75 19.23
CA PRO A 794 1.65 -13.60 19.83
C PRO A 794 3.10 -13.94 20.18
N GLY A 795 4.06 -13.32 19.48
CA GLY A 795 5.49 -13.45 19.74
C GLY A 795 6.31 -14.12 18.62
N ARG A 796 5.67 -14.65 17.57
CA ARG A 796 6.37 -15.06 16.35
C ARG A 796 6.34 -13.90 15.36
N SER A 797 7.45 -13.18 15.20
CA SER A 797 7.55 -12.14 14.18
C SER A 797 7.52 -12.78 12.79
N VAL A 798 6.72 -12.23 11.88
CA VAL A 798 6.92 -12.45 10.44
C VAL A 798 8.34 -11.97 10.14
N PRO A 799 9.25 -12.83 9.67
CA PRO A 799 10.58 -12.38 9.29
C PRO A 799 10.45 -11.59 7.99
N ASP A 800 10.10 -10.31 8.11
CA ASP A 800 10.30 -9.38 7.02
C ASP A 800 11.70 -8.79 7.14
N VAL A 801 12.46 -8.86 6.05
CA VAL A 801 13.76 -8.20 5.99
C VAL A 801 13.46 -6.76 5.57
N PRO A 802 13.66 -5.77 6.45
CA PRO A 802 13.28 -4.39 6.14
C PRO A 802 13.89 -3.96 4.81
N GLY A 803 13.06 -3.44 3.90
CA GLY A 803 13.51 -2.90 2.61
C GLY A 803 13.72 -3.91 1.47
N VAL A 804 13.25 -5.17 1.59
CA VAL A 804 13.30 -6.15 0.50
C VAL A 804 11.91 -6.43 -0.08
N GLY A 805 11.70 -6.10 -1.36
CA GLY A 805 10.54 -6.50 -2.15
C GLY A 805 10.55 -8.01 -2.44
N ARG A 806 9.56 -8.73 -1.88
CA ARG A 806 9.41 -10.19 -2.00
C ARG A 806 8.37 -10.62 -3.04
N ALA A 807 7.86 -9.72 -3.87
CA ALA A 807 6.79 -10.01 -4.83
C ALA A 807 7.14 -11.13 -5.84
N GLN A 808 8.39 -11.19 -6.30
CA GLN A 808 8.84 -12.23 -7.24
C GLN A 808 9.01 -13.59 -6.53
N GLU A 809 9.50 -13.61 -5.28
CA GLU A 809 9.49 -14.80 -4.43
C GLU A 809 8.07 -15.31 -4.19
N PHE A 810 7.13 -14.41 -3.91
CA PHE A 810 5.72 -14.71 -3.74
C PHE A 810 5.10 -15.37 -4.96
N THR A 811 5.32 -14.78 -6.14
CA THR A 811 4.86 -15.33 -7.40
C THR A 811 5.41 -16.74 -7.64
N ALA A 812 6.70 -16.95 -7.38
CA ALA A 812 7.34 -18.23 -7.62
C ALA A 812 6.79 -19.37 -6.77
N ALA A 813 6.43 -19.06 -5.54
CA ALA A 813 5.90 -20.06 -4.63
C ALA A 813 4.44 -20.37 -4.87
N LEU A 814 3.64 -19.37 -5.27
CA LEU A 814 2.29 -19.62 -5.76
C LEU A 814 2.32 -20.50 -7.00
N ASP A 815 3.21 -20.22 -7.96
CA ASP A 815 3.41 -21.08 -9.13
C ASP A 815 3.74 -22.52 -8.72
N THR A 816 4.58 -22.68 -7.70
CA THR A 816 4.99 -23.98 -7.17
C THR A 816 3.84 -24.71 -6.48
N LEU A 817 3.09 -24.02 -5.62
CA LEU A 817 1.90 -24.56 -4.95
C LEU A 817 0.82 -24.93 -5.97
N ASP A 818 0.60 -24.09 -6.97
CA ASP A 818 -0.35 -24.34 -8.04
C ASP A 818 0.05 -25.55 -8.85
N ALA A 819 1.33 -25.71 -9.19
CA ALA A 819 1.82 -26.92 -9.83
C ALA A 819 1.51 -28.17 -8.98
N TRP A 820 1.70 -28.10 -7.66
CA TRP A 820 1.44 -29.24 -6.77
C TRP A 820 -0.03 -29.57 -6.56
N THR A 821 -0.92 -28.58 -6.64
CA THR A 821 -2.35 -28.74 -6.31
C THR A 821 -3.26 -28.82 -7.53
N ARG A 822 -2.81 -28.37 -8.72
CA ARG A 822 -3.62 -28.32 -9.94
C ARG A 822 -4.21 -29.67 -10.35
N HIS A 823 -3.45 -30.75 -10.17
CA HIS A 823 -3.83 -32.11 -10.55
C HIS A 823 -4.52 -32.89 -9.41
N ALA A 824 -4.81 -32.20 -8.30
CA ALA A 824 -5.52 -32.81 -7.19
C ALA A 824 -7.02 -32.96 -7.45
N GLN A 825 -7.60 -32.29 -8.45
CA GLN A 825 -9.06 -32.22 -8.66
C GLN A 825 -9.75 -33.58 -8.83
#